data_AF-A0A3M1CMY1-F1
#
_entry.id   AF-A0A3M1CMY1-F1
#
_cell.length_a   1.000
_cell.length_b   1.000
_cell.length_c   1.000
_cell.angle_alpha   90.00
_cell.angle_beta   90.00
_cell.angle_gamma   90.00
#
_symmetry.space_group_name_H-M   'P 1'
#
loop_
_entity.id
_entity.type
_entity.pdbx_description
1 polymer ?
#
loop_
_entity_poly.entity_id
_entity_poly.type
_entity_poly.pdbx_seq_one_letter_code
_entity_poly.pdbx_strand_id
1 'polypeptide(L)'
;MTTVSREGKHRFERRLLDLWTPPPRAGEPLGCLATSFTFSAALFEEECLSRFAGIESDPEADGTAWLIEREERLANLACAAALVDVRHCRGARSLRWDLVPVRVPGAAMHAKVSLLAWSEHVRLIVSSANLTHDGYRRNQEVAGVLDFHDGADSPLTCLGDALDFLYMVLRFTDPGPARDRCRHLLEEVSERAAHWGSRNDKSVHWIQVAPRQPNAIERIEQWWRQRTGARPDIATVVSPFFDPPARPDNPPAHALWSMLRQRGAAEVRWCMTVGASDEGTVHLHAPESIRAAMPGRESVHTRYLQVREEVPTEQGAVHRPLHAKILQLENAHWVGCLIGSSNFTSSGLGFSRYPNLEANLFYLAHKEREPKRAAALRASLVGVEEILAPPELWRWEPLPDESEAEAELPTLPTAFSQAIYTVRDSGARLILKLSGSPPAGWRLFEEGAESPLLDEKCWIAQGRPVRIQLPWPPERLPPAGLEVSWAAVHGRARWPVQIEKAEDLPPPQELRGLDLDTLIHILTSARPLHLVLRKVLQQRSTPQQEVRETLDPHKRVDTRAFLIQRARRVAWALRGLRQRLEAPVYTEAALAWRLGGPVGPLALARALRDETRVSTNASRAQSDPRERAAECAFLLAELALELAHVVPAEAPGSLPAARVREALHEHVERIGREALAEARNAEEGITAYVRKAIAHAWASRGEQVA
;
A
#
# COMPACT_ATOMS: atom_id res chain seq x y z
N MET A 1 24.72 -28.43 21.89
CA MET A 1 25.19 -27.06 21.59
C MET A 1 26.15 -27.14 20.40
N THR A 2 25.63 -26.99 19.18
CA THR A 2 26.43 -26.96 17.96
C THR A 2 26.57 -25.50 17.56
N THR A 3 27.80 -25.00 17.58
CA THR A 3 28.16 -23.64 17.17
C THR A 3 27.75 -23.39 15.73
N VAL A 4 26.62 -22.71 15.54
CA VAL A 4 26.25 -22.09 14.26
C VAL A 4 27.28 -21.00 13.99
N SER A 5 27.96 -21.10 12.86
CA SER A 5 28.99 -20.14 12.42
C SER A 5 28.44 -18.72 12.42
N ARG A 6 29.26 -17.75 12.84
CA ARG A 6 28.93 -16.31 12.88
C ARG A 6 28.35 -15.77 11.55
N GLU A 7 28.76 -16.32 10.40
CA GLU A 7 28.22 -15.96 9.07
C GLU A 7 26.77 -16.42 8.83
N GLY A 8 26.26 -17.41 9.58
CA GLY A 8 24.88 -17.89 9.48
C GLY A 8 23.88 -17.05 10.29
N LYS A 9 24.34 -16.38 11.36
CA LYS A 9 23.49 -15.58 12.26
C LYS A 9 22.89 -14.35 11.56
N HIS A 10 23.69 -13.64 10.75
CA HIS A 10 23.23 -12.44 10.04
C HIS A 10 22.29 -12.72 8.86
N ARG A 11 22.12 -13.99 8.44
CA ARG A 11 21.32 -14.31 7.25
C ARG A 11 19.81 -14.27 7.50
N PHE A 12 19.39 -14.36 8.76
CA PHE A 12 17.97 -14.44 9.16
C PHE A 12 17.46 -13.18 9.88
N GLU A 13 18.34 -12.23 10.19
CA GLU A 13 18.00 -10.92 10.76
C GLU A 13 17.98 -9.86 9.65
N ARG A 14 16.92 -9.88 8.83
CA ARG A 14 16.64 -8.78 7.89
C ARG A 14 15.67 -7.80 8.53
N ARG A 15 15.81 -6.50 8.23
CA ARG A 15 14.81 -5.51 8.65
C ARG A 15 13.54 -5.79 7.84
N LEU A 16 12.39 -5.85 8.50
CA LEU A 16 11.11 -6.12 7.82
C LEU A 16 10.82 -5.10 6.71
N LEU A 17 11.26 -3.84 6.89
CA LEU A 17 11.13 -2.78 5.88
C LEU A 17 11.90 -3.10 4.59
N ASP A 18 13.02 -3.84 4.66
CA ASP A 18 13.80 -4.18 3.47
C ASP A 18 12.99 -5.10 2.52
N LEU A 19 12.01 -5.85 3.05
CA LEU A 19 11.15 -6.74 2.27
C LEU A 19 10.23 -5.99 1.30
N TRP A 20 9.98 -4.70 1.56
CA TRP A 20 9.20 -3.82 0.68
C TRP A 20 10.00 -3.32 -0.53
N THR A 21 11.32 -3.49 -0.52
CA THR A 21 12.19 -3.04 -1.61
C THR A 21 12.08 -4.00 -2.80
N PRO A 22 11.92 -3.49 -4.04
CA PRO A 22 11.93 -4.34 -5.23
C PRO A 22 13.24 -5.12 -5.34
N PRO A 23 13.21 -6.42 -5.65
CA PRO A 23 14.42 -7.13 -6.03
C PRO A 23 14.97 -6.61 -7.37
N PRO A 24 16.23 -6.93 -7.71
CA PRO A 24 16.78 -6.60 -9.01
C PRO A 24 15.91 -7.17 -10.13
N ARG A 25 15.62 -6.34 -11.14
CA ARG A 25 14.78 -6.70 -12.31
C ARG A 25 13.31 -6.98 -11.99
N ALA A 26 12.78 -6.51 -10.86
CA ALA A 26 11.35 -6.59 -10.57
C ALA A 26 10.48 -5.84 -11.61
N GLY A 27 11.05 -4.85 -12.29
CA GLY A 27 10.36 -3.99 -13.24
C GLY A 27 9.64 -2.83 -12.55
N GLU A 28 8.61 -2.29 -13.22
CA GLU A 28 7.87 -1.12 -12.72
C GLU A 28 6.85 -1.52 -11.65
N PRO A 29 6.64 -0.71 -10.59
CA PRO A 29 5.63 -0.98 -9.58
C PRO A 29 4.23 -0.85 -10.18
N LEU A 30 3.40 -1.88 -9.98
CA LEU A 30 2.02 -1.93 -10.47
C LEU A 30 1.03 -1.59 -9.38
N GLY A 31 1.20 -2.21 -8.20
CA GLY A 31 0.33 -1.99 -7.07
C GLY A 31 0.68 -2.85 -5.87
N CYS A 32 0.10 -2.49 -4.73
CA CYS A 32 0.26 -3.25 -3.50
C CYS A 32 -1.05 -3.34 -2.73
N LEU A 33 -1.27 -4.50 -2.11
CA LEU A 33 -2.39 -4.75 -1.22
C LEU A 33 -1.86 -5.28 0.11
N ALA A 34 -2.13 -4.56 1.20
CA ALA A 34 -1.69 -4.97 2.52
C ALA A 34 -2.87 -5.11 3.48
N THR A 35 -2.76 -6.01 4.44
CA THR A 35 -3.74 -6.19 5.53
C THR A 35 -3.08 -5.97 6.88
N SER A 36 -3.82 -5.44 7.86
CA SER A 36 -3.30 -5.29 9.22
C SER A 36 -4.43 -5.23 10.26
N PHE A 37 -4.11 -5.54 11.52
CA PHE A 37 -5.04 -5.34 12.63
C PHE A 37 -4.95 -3.90 13.13
N THR A 38 -3.85 -3.54 13.81
CA THR A 38 -3.50 -2.16 14.12
C THR A 38 -2.73 -1.53 12.95
N PHE A 39 -2.77 -0.21 12.79
CA PHE A 39 -2.25 0.45 11.59
C PHE A 39 -1.73 1.85 11.86
N SER A 40 -0.65 2.21 11.17
CA SER A 40 -0.11 3.57 11.07
C SER A 40 -0.06 3.99 9.60
N ALA A 41 -0.88 4.99 9.24
CA ALA A 41 -0.89 5.55 7.90
C ALA A 41 0.46 6.16 7.51
N ALA A 42 1.15 6.82 8.46
CA ALA A 42 2.46 7.40 8.25
C ALA A 42 3.51 6.33 7.91
N LEU A 43 3.64 5.26 8.71
CA LEU A 43 4.56 4.16 8.40
C LEU A 43 4.25 3.54 7.04
N PHE A 44 2.97 3.31 6.75
CA PHE A 44 2.59 2.70 5.48
C PHE A 44 3.00 3.56 4.29
N GLU A 45 2.73 4.87 4.32
CA GLU A 45 3.07 5.79 3.22
C GLU A 45 4.58 6.09 3.14
N GLU A 46 5.16 6.56 4.24
CA GLU A 46 6.52 7.10 4.29
C GLU A 46 7.60 6.01 4.25
N GLU A 47 7.30 4.81 4.75
CA GLU A 47 8.30 3.74 4.83
C GLU A 47 8.00 2.58 3.88
N CYS A 48 6.76 2.08 3.86
CA CYS A 48 6.40 0.88 3.10
C CYS A 48 6.20 1.22 1.61
N LEU A 49 5.28 2.13 1.29
CA LEU A 49 5.00 2.56 -0.08
C LEU A 49 6.20 3.25 -0.72
N SER A 50 6.95 4.04 0.06
CA SER A 50 8.16 4.69 -0.44
C SER A 50 9.21 3.69 -0.92
N ARG A 51 9.44 2.59 -0.18
CA ARG A 51 10.35 1.52 -0.64
C ARG A 51 9.79 0.73 -1.81
N PHE A 52 8.50 0.40 -1.78
CA PHE A 52 7.84 -0.34 -2.86
C PHE A 52 7.88 0.41 -4.20
N ALA A 53 7.58 1.71 -4.17
CA ALA A 53 7.50 2.56 -5.35
C ALA A 53 8.85 3.17 -5.76
N GLY A 54 9.92 2.93 -4.99
CA GLY A 54 11.25 3.47 -5.26
C GLY A 54 11.32 4.99 -5.15
N ILE A 55 10.69 5.55 -4.10
CA ILE A 55 10.85 6.95 -3.71
C ILE A 55 12.22 7.11 -3.06
N GLU A 56 13.06 7.98 -3.60
CA GLU A 56 14.44 8.19 -3.13
C GLU A 56 14.54 9.34 -2.12
N SER A 57 13.64 10.32 -2.21
CA SER A 57 13.60 11.47 -1.31
C SER A 57 13.13 11.11 0.09
N ASP A 58 13.62 11.85 1.08
CA ASP A 58 13.28 11.66 2.49
C ASP A 58 12.16 12.64 2.93
N PRO A 59 11.12 12.17 3.63
CA PRO A 59 9.99 13.01 4.04
C PRO A 59 10.39 14.14 5.00
N GLU A 60 11.38 13.92 5.88
CA GLU A 60 11.84 14.93 6.84
C GLU A 60 12.87 15.89 6.22
N ALA A 61 13.80 15.37 5.40
CA ALA A 61 14.91 16.15 4.87
C ALA A 61 14.61 16.87 3.54
N ASP A 62 13.76 16.30 2.69
CA ASP A 62 13.55 16.78 1.32
C ASP A 62 12.21 17.52 1.09
N GLY A 63 11.30 17.49 2.07
CA GLY A 63 10.09 18.31 2.14
C GLY A 63 9.27 18.28 0.83
N THR A 64 9.24 19.40 0.10
CA THR A 64 8.49 19.52 -1.16
C THR A 64 8.93 18.53 -2.24
N ALA A 65 10.22 18.18 -2.30
CA ALA A 65 10.69 17.21 -3.31
C ALA A 65 10.09 15.82 -3.04
N TRP A 66 9.94 15.44 -1.76
CA TRP A 66 9.23 14.23 -1.37
C TRP A 66 7.75 14.27 -1.72
N LEU A 67 7.05 15.38 -1.47
CA LEU A 67 5.64 15.51 -1.85
C LEU A 67 5.41 15.31 -3.36
N ILE A 68 6.30 15.86 -4.18
CA ILE A 68 6.25 15.74 -5.64
C ILE A 68 6.57 14.32 -6.10
N GLU A 69 7.65 13.73 -5.58
CA GLU A 69 8.05 12.37 -5.95
C GLU A 69 6.97 11.36 -5.53
N ARG A 70 6.49 11.45 -4.29
CA ARG A 70 5.38 10.64 -3.78
C ARG A 70 4.15 10.74 -4.66
N GLU A 71 3.76 11.96 -5.03
CA GLU A 71 2.61 12.14 -5.92
C GLU A 71 2.83 11.47 -7.28
N GLU A 72 3.98 11.67 -7.91
CA GLU A 72 4.31 11.09 -9.21
C GLU A 72 4.34 9.56 -9.16
N ARG A 73 5.00 8.99 -8.14
CA ARG A 73 5.17 7.54 -8.00
C ARG A 73 3.84 6.84 -7.69
N LEU A 74 3.06 7.38 -6.74
CA LEU A 74 1.78 6.76 -6.35
C LEU A 74 0.69 6.96 -7.41
N ALA A 75 0.71 8.05 -8.19
CA ALA A 75 -0.23 8.25 -9.30
C ALA A 75 -0.08 7.22 -10.43
N ASN A 76 1.08 6.55 -10.53
CA ASN A 76 1.32 5.51 -11.52
C ASN A 76 0.83 4.12 -11.10
N LEU A 77 0.43 3.93 -9.84
CA LEU A 77 -0.03 2.64 -9.36
C LEU A 77 -1.49 2.39 -9.78
N ALA A 78 -1.79 1.16 -10.21
CA ALA A 78 -3.16 0.71 -10.44
C ALA A 78 -3.95 0.66 -9.12
N CYS A 79 -3.29 0.23 -8.05
CA CYS A 79 -3.85 0.18 -6.71
C CYS A 79 -2.74 0.19 -5.66
N ALA A 80 -2.86 1.06 -4.66
CA ALA A 80 -2.17 0.91 -3.38
C ALA A 80 -3.23 0.95 -2.30
N ALA A 81 -3.33 -0.11 -1.48
CA ALA A 81 -4.38 -0.19 -0.47
C ALA A 81 -3.95 -0.93 0.81
N ALA A 82 -4.47 -0.45 1.93
CA ALA A 82 -4.39 -1.11 3.23
C ALA A 82 -5.79 -1.48 3.73
N LEU A 83 -6.04 -2.77 3.92
CA LEU A 83 -7.26 -3.33 4.50
C LEU A 83 -7.04 -3.53 5.99
N VAL A 84 -7.71 -2.71 6.78
CA VAL A 84 -7.45 -2.61 8.23
C VAL A 84 -8.71 -2.94 8.99
N ASP A 85 -8.58 -3.63 10.12
CA ASP A 85 -9.70 -3.80 11.05
C ASP A 85 -10.33 -2.44 11.36
N VAL A 86 -11.66 -2.37 11.28
CA VAL A 86 -12.39 -1.11 11.42
C VAL A 86 -12.10 -0.37 12.73
N ARG A 87 -11.70 -1.07 13.80
CA ARG A 87 -11.33 -0.47 15.09
C ARG A 87 -10.06 0.38 15.02
N HIS A 88 -9.17 0.10 14.07
CA HIS A 88 -7.88 0.78 13.92
C HIS A 88 -7.69 1.44 12.55
N CYS A 89 -8.75 1.48 11.73
CA CYS A 89 -8.73 2.06 10.39
C CYS A 89 -8.78 3.60 10.46
N ARG A 90 -7.63 4.22 10.75
CA ARG A 90 -7.46 5.67 10.98
C ARG A 90 -6.10 6.19 10.52
N GLY A 91 -5.99 7.52 10.39
CA GLY A 91 -4.74 8.24 10.10
C GLY A 91 -4.85 9.17 8.90
N ALA A 92 -4.19 10.32 9.00
CA ALA A 92 -4.00 11.24 7.87
C ALA A 92 -3.12 10.56 6.80
N ARG A 93 -3.42 10.81 5.52
CA ARG A 93 -2.72 10.19 4.40
C ARG A 93 -2.95 10.95 3.10
N SER A 94 -2.11 10.67 2.10
CA SER A 94 -2.43 10.94 0.71
C SER A 94 -3.66 10.13 0.25
N LEU A 95 -4.52 10.75 -0.57
CA LEU A 95 -5.63 10.06 -1.22
C LEU A 95 -5.19 9.26 -2.45
N ARG A 96 -3.88 9.23 -2.78
CA ARG A 96 -3.31 8.38 -3.84
C ARG A 96 -3.31 6.89 -3.50
N TRP A 97 -3.60 6.54 -2.25
CA TRP A 97 -3.79 5.15 -1.82
C TRP A 97 -5.01 5.02 -0.90
N ASP A 98 -5.55 3.81 -0.85
CA ASP A 98 -6.81 3.51 -0.20
C ASP A 98 -6.62 2.95 1.21
N LEU A 99 -7.31 3.54 2.18
CA LEU A 99 -7.47 2.97 3.51
C LEU A 99 -8.88 2.37 3.61
N VAL A 100 -8.97 1.05 3.70
CA VAL A 100 -10.22 0.31 3.57
C VAL A 100 -10.57 -0.38 4.90
N PRO A 101 -11.67 0.02 5.56
CA PRO A 101 -12.12 -0.63 6.79
C PRO A 101 -12.70 -2.02 6.51
N VAL A 102 -12.23 -3.02 7.24
CA VAL A 102 -12.74 -4.40 7.23
C VAL A 102 -13.58 -4.63 8.47
N ARG A 103 -14.80 -5.12 8.28
CA ARG A 103 -15.78 -5.35 9.35
C ARG A 103 -16.12 -6.84 9.44
N VAL A 104 -15.46 -7.55 10.36
CA VAL A 104 -15.75 -8.97 10.60
C VAL A 104 -16.78 -9.10 11.73
N PRO A 105 -17.99 -9.61 11.50
CA PRO A 105 -19.01 -9.68 12.54
C PRO A 105 -18.58 -10.57 13.72
N GLY A 106 -18.45 -9.97 14.90
CA GLY A 106 -18.11 -10.68 16.14
C GLY A 106 -16.65 -11.13 16.24
N ALA A 107 -15.76 -10.69 15.34
CA ALA A 107 -14.35 -11.08 15.31
C ALA A 107 -13.47 -9.96 14.72
N ALA A 108 -12.16 -10.21 14.58
CA ALA A 108 -11.19 -9.27 14.02
C ALA A 108 -10.73 -9.62 12.61
N MET A 109 -10.36 -8.59 11.84
CA MET A 109 -9.42 -8.74 10.73
C MET A 109 -8.00 -8.71 11.30
N HIS A 110 -7.36 -9.86 11.46
CA HIS A 110 -6.09 -9.97 12.17
C HIS A 110 -4.92 -10.44 11.30
N ALA A 111 -5.17 -10.87 10.06
CA ALA A 111 -4.12 -11.22 9.12
C ALA A 111 -3.21 -10.02 8.78
N LYS A 112 -1.89 -10.27 8.69
CA LYS A 112 -0.90 -9.32 8.18
C LYS A 112 -0.23 -9.88 6.94
N VAL A 113 -0.84 -9.56 5.81
CA VAL A 113 -0.42 -10.01 4.47
C VAL A 113 -0.01 -8.77 3.69
N SER A 114 1.09 -8.81 2.96
CA SER A 114 1.46 -7.77 1.99
C SER A 114 1.74 -8.43 0.64
N LEU A 115 0.91 -8.11 -0.34
CA LEU A 115 1.05 -8.50 -1.73
C LEU A 115 1.63 -7.31 -2.50
N LEU A 116 2.86 -7.44 -2.97
CA LEU A 116 3.59 -6.41 -3.69
C LEU A 116 3.76 -6.86 -5.15
N ALA A 117 3.24 -6.08 -6.11
CA ALA A 117 3.29 -6.43 -7.52
C ALA A 117 4.11 -5.41 -8.31
N TRP A 118 5.14 -5.89 -8.97
CA TRP A 118 5.89 -5.22 -10.03
C TRP A 118 5.66 -5.94 -11.37
N SER A 119 6.05 -5.31 -12.48
CA SER A 119 5.74 -5.82 -13.82
C SER A 119 6.26 -7.23 -14.10
N GLU A 120 7.40 -7.61 -13.51
CA GLU A 120 8.07 -8.90 -13.70
C GLU A 120 8.16 -9.73 -12.40
N HIS A 121 7.55 -9.28 -11.31
CA HIS A 121 7.71 -9.91 -10.01
C HIS A 121 6.54 -9.65 -9.07
N VAL A 122 6.08 -10.68 -8.36
CA VAL A 122 5.13 -10.55 -7.24
C VAL A 122 5.76 -11.11 -5.98
N ARG A 123 5.70 -10.34 -4.89
CA ARG A 123 6.12 -10.79 -3.56
C ARG A 123 4.92 -10.90 -2.65
N LEU A 124 4.80 -12.03 -1.96
CA LEU A 124 3.86 -12.26 -0.88
C LEU A 124 4.61 -12.31 0.45
N ILE A 125 4.25 -11.42 1.37
CA ILE A 125 4.76 -11.40 2.74
C ILE A 125 3.61 -11.78 3.67
N VAL A 126 3.84 -12.75 4.56
CA VAL A 126 2.92 -13.12 5.64
C VAL A 126 3.67 -13.00 6.95
N SER A 127 3.20 -12.17 7.87
CA SER A 127 3.93 -11.84 9.09
C SER A 127 3.05 -11.85 10.34
N SER A 128 3.70 -11.83 11.50
CA SER A 128 3.07 -11.45 12.77
C SER A 128 2.95 -9.94 12.94
N ALA A 129 3.74 -9.15 12.19
CA ALA A 129 3.91 -7.71 12.37
C ALA A 129 2.73 -6.90 11.83
N ASN A 130 2.08 -6.13 12.70
CA ASN A 130 1.18 -5.06 12.30
C ASN A 130 1.94 -3.98 11.50
N LEU A 131 1.26 -3.29 10.59
CA LEU A 131 1.79 -2.12 9.85
C LEU A 131 1.88 -0.90 10.78
N THR A 132 2.70 -0.99 11.82
CA THR A 132 2.98 0.04 12.82
C THR A 132 4.47 0.18 13.06
N HIS A 133 4.89 1.32 13.62
CA HIS A 133 6.30 1.54 13.94
C HIS A 133 6.83 0.48 14.92
N ASP A 134 6.01 0.07 15.90
CA ASP A 134 6.38 -0.99 16.82
C ASP A 134 6.54 -2.34 16.10
N GLY A 135 5.59 -2.71 15.23
CA GLY A 135 5.67 -3.96 14.46
C GLY A 135 6.89 -4.03 13.54
N TYR A 136 7.24 -2.96 12.83
CA TYR A 136 8.33 -3.02 11.85
C TYR A 136 9.72 -2.69 12.42
N ARG A 137 9.81 -2.07 13.60
CA ARG A 137 11.09 -1.56 14.13
C ARG A 137 11.41 -1.98 15.56
N ARG A 138 10.42 -2.29 16.41
CA ARG A 138 10.65 -2.57 17.84
C ARG A 138 10.42 -4.03 18.21
N ASN A 139 9.26 -4.57 17.90
CA ASN A 139 8.84 -5.90 18.30
C ASN A 139 9.73 -7.00 17.73
N GLN A 140 9.81 -8.12 18.43
CA GLN A 140 10.30 -9.38 17.88
C GLN A 140 9.19 -10.02 17.07
N GLU A 141 9.36 -10.03 15.75
CA GLU A 141 8.37 -10.49 14.78
C GLU A 141 8.92 -11.62 13.93
N VAL A 142 8.02 -12.36 13.29
CA VAL A 142 8.36 -13.40 12.31
C VAL A 142 7.63 -13.12 10.99
N ALA A 143 8.30 -13.36 9.87
CA ALA A 143 7.72 -13.19 8.54
C ALA A 143 8.18 -14.28 7.58
N GLY A 144 7.25 -14.76 6.75
CA GLY A 144 7.51 -15.61 5.60
C GLY A 144 7.37 -14.81 4.33
N VAL A 145 8.27 -15.03 3.38
CA VAL A 145 8.33 -14.31 2.10
C VAL A 145 8.36 -15.33 0.96
N LEU A 146 7.45 -15.17 0.00
CA LEU A 146 7.40 -15.94 -1.23
C LEU A 146 7.49 -14.98 -2.43
N ASP A 147 8.47 -15.22 -3.28
CA ASP A 147 8.76 -14.42 -4.48
C ASP A 147 8.33 -15.21 -5.73
N PHE A 148 7.53 -14.59 -6.58
CA PHE A 148 6.92 -15.19 -7.77
C PHE A 148 7.35 -14.41 -9.01
N HIS A 149 7.98 -15.10 -9.94
CA HIS A 149 8.41 -14.60 -11.24
C HIS A 149 8.69 -15.81 -12.15
N ASP A 150 8.99 -15.55 -13.42
CA ASP A 150 9.41 -16.62 -14.33
C ASP A 150 10.65 -17.36 -13.79
N GLY A 151 10.54 -18.69 -13.67
CA GLY A 151 11.58 -19.54 -13.11
C GLY A 151 11.71 -19.57 -11.59
N ALA A 152 10.80 -18.92 -10.83
CA ALA A 152 10.78 -19.01 -9.37
C ALA A 152 10.41 -20.42 -8.86
N ASP A 153 10.92 -20.78 -7.68
CA ASP A 153 10.59 -22.05 -7.01
C ASP A 153 9.41 -21.92 -6.02
N SER A 154 8.85 -20.71 -5.84
CA SER A 154 7.72 -20.49 -4.92
C SER A 154 6.44 -21.18 -5.40
N PRO A 155 5.65 -21.79 -4.49
CA PRO A 155 4.47 -22.54 -4.88
C PRO A 155 3.32 -21.61 -5.31
N LEU A 156 2.98 -21.64 -6.60
CA LEU A 156 1.83 -20.87 -7.14
C LEU A 156 0.51 -21.19 -6.43
N THR A 157 0.35 -22.40 -5.88
CA THR A 157 -0.84 -22.73 -5.07
C THR A 157 -0.95 -21.83 -3.84
N CYS A 158 0.16 -21.47 -3.20
CA CYS A 158 0.13 -20.52 -2.08
C CYS A 158 -0.25 -19.11 -2.53
N LEU A 159 0.18 -18.68 -3.73
CA LEU A 159 -0.28 -17.41 -4.27
C LEU A 159 -1.79 -17.45 -4.53
N GLY A 160 -2.28 -18.49 -5.20
CA GLY A 160 -3.72 -18.67 -5.44
C GLY A 160 -4.54 -18.67 -4.14
N ASP A 161 -4.14 -19.45 -3.15
CA ASP A 161 -4.82 -19.49 -1.85
C ASP A 161 -4.79 -18.13 -1.12
N ALA A 162 -3.69 -17.37 -1.26
CA ALA A 162 -3.58 -16.01 -0.70
C ALA A 162 -4.48 -15.01 -1.43
N LEU A 163 -4.59 -15.10 -2.76
CA LEU A 163 -5.51 -14.26 -3.54
C LEU A 163 -6.97 -14.56 -3.16
N ASP A 164 -7.32 -15.84 -3.03
CA ASP A 164 -8.65 -16.27 -2.58
C ASP A 164 -8.97 -15.75 -1.17
N PHE A 165 -7.99 -15.79 -0.27
CA PHE A 165 -8.12 -15.18 1.06
C PHE A 165 -8.39 -13.68 0.97
N LEU A 166 -7.62 -12.93 0.17
CA LEU A 166 -7.80 -11.48 0.00
C LEU A 166 -9.15 -11.15 -0.63
N TYR A 167 -9.63 -11.94 -1.60
CA TYR A 167 -11.00 -11.82 -2.11
C TYR A 167 -12.07 -12.04 -1.04
N MET A 168 -11.86 -13.02 -0.16
CA MET A 168 -12.75 -13.24 0.99
C MET A 168 -12.72 -12.05 1.94
N VAL A 169 -11.55 -11.47 2.25
CA VAL A 169 -11.43 -10.27 3.10
C VAL A 169 -12.22 -9.10 2.49
N LEU A 170 -12.14 -8.89 1.18
CA LEU A 170 -12.91 -7.85 0.47
C LEU A 170 -14.43 -8.03 0.60
N ARG A 171 -14.94 -9.22 0.93
CA ARG A 171 -16.39 -9.42 1.20
C ARG A 171 -16.83 -8.78 2.51
N PHE A 172 -15.90 -8.50 3.43
CA PHE A 172 -16.13 -7.80 4.69
C PHE A 172 -15.92 -6.29 4.58
N THR A 173 -15.75 -5.75 3.37
CA THR A 173 -15.67 -4.31 3.12
C THR A 173 -16.91 -3.83 2.35
N ASP A 174 -17.29 -2.58 2.59
CA ASP A 174 -18.38 -1.94 1.85
C ASP A 174 -18.06 -1.85 0.34
N PRO A 175 -19.03 -2.06 -0.56
CA PRO A 175 -18.83 -1.87 -2.01
C PRO A 175 -18.53 -0.40 -2.36
N GLY A 176 -17.43 -0.16 -3.08
CA GLY A 176 -17.00 1.17 -3.47
C GLY A 176 -15.72 1.16 -4.30
N PRO A 177 -15.27 2.34 -4.77
CA PRO A 177 -14.14 2.47 -5.69
C PRO A 177 -12.85 1.82 -5.19
N ALA A 178 -12.53 1.92 -3.90
CA ALA A 178 -11.33 1.30 -3.34
C ALA A 178 -11.37 -0.23 -3.42
N ARG A 179 -12.54 -0.82 -3.12
CA ARG A 179 -12.74 -2.27 -3.21
C ARG A 179 -12.61 -2.76 -4.65
N ASP A 180 -13.12 -1.98 -5.61
CA ASP A 180 -13.02 -2.32 -7.03
C ASP A 180 -11.57 -2.26 -7.53
N ARG A 181 -10.79 -1.25 -7.12
CA ARG A 181 -9.34 -1.19 -7.38
C ARG A 181 -8.58 -2.37 -6.78
N CYS A 182 -8.88 -2.74 -5.53
CA CYS A 182 -8.27 -3.91 -4.88
C CYS A 182 -8.60 -5.20 -5.66
N ARG A 183 -9.86 -5.40 -6.06
CA ARG A 183 -10.29 -6.57 -6.85
C ARG A 183 -9.53 -6.63 -8.18
N HIS A 184 -9.42 -5.50 -8.88
CA HIS A 184 -8.72 -5.43 -10.15
C HIS A 184 -7.23 -5.78 -10.01
N LEU A 185 -6.55 -5.28 -8.97
CA LEU A 185 -5.16 -5.66 -8.70
C LEU A 185 -5.01 -7.17 -8.47
N LEU A 186 -5.92 -7.79 -7.72
CA LEU A 186 -5.89 -9.25 -7.49
C LEU A 186 -6.11 -10.03 -8.80
N GLU A 187 -6.98 -9.55 -9.69
CA GLU A 187 -7.22 -10.12 -11.02
C GLU A 187 -5.94 -10.02 -11.87
N GLU A 188 -5.32 -8.83 -11.95
CA GLU A 188 -4.07 -8.62 -12.68
C GLU A 188 -2.92 -9.50 -12.16
N VAL A 189 -2.79 -9.65 -10.85
CA VAL A 189 -1.76 -10.51 -10.25
C VAL A 189 -2.00 -11.98 -10.62
N SER A 190 -3.24 -12.44 -10.59
CA SER A 190 -3.62 -13.81 -10.98
C SER A 190 -3.28 -14.08 -12.45
N GLU A 191 -3.66 -13.17 -13.34
CA GLU A 191 -3.39 -13.27 -14.78
C GLU A 191 -1.89 -13.29 -15.09
N ARG A 192 -1.11 -12.42 -14.42
CA ARG A 192 0.36 -12.41 -14.57
C ARG A 192 0.98 -13.71 -14.07
N ALA A 193 0.60 -14.15 -12.88
CA ALA A 193 1.15 -15.37 -12.28
C ALA A 193 0.86 -16.64 -13.10
N ALA A 194 -0.25 -16.67 -13.85
CA ALA A 194 -0.57 -17.78 -14.75
C ALA A 194 0.53 -18.03 -15.81
N HIS A 195 1.30 -17.01 -16.17
CA HIS A 195 2.37 -17.10 -17.18
C HIS A 195 3.70 -17.64 -16.62
N TRP A 196 3.89 -17.72 -15.30
CA TRP A 196 5.17 -18.13 -14.68
C TRP A 196 5.33 -19.65 -14.49
N GLY A 197 4.33 -20.44 -14.88
CA GLY A 197 4.38 -21.90 -14.90
C GLY A 197 4.24 -22.57 -13.52
N SER A 198 3.98 -23.89 -13.51
CA SER A 198 3.55 -24.63 -12.31
C SER A 198 4.66 -25.44 -11.63
N ARG A 199 5.65 -24.77 -11.02
CA ARG A 199 6.52 -25.45 -10.05
C ARG A 199 5.81 -25.57 -8.71
N ASN A 200 5.30 -26.76 -8.42
CA ASN A 200 4.70 -27.08 -7.13
C ASN A 200 5.78 -27.48 -6.12
N ASP A 201 6.51 -26.51 -5.55
CA ASP A 201 7.23 -26.77 -4.30
C ASP A 201 6.20 -27.14 -3.23
N LYS A 202 6.36 -28.35 -2.73
CA LYS A 202 5.44 -29.02 -1.85
C LYS A 202 5.84 -28.83 -0.38
N SER A 203 6.74 -27.91 -0.08
CA SER A 203 7.31 -27.67 1.25
C SER A 203 6.69 -26.49 1.99
N VAL A 204 5.89 -25.64 1.32
CA VAL A 204 5.24 -24.47 1.92
C VAL A 204 3.75 -24.51 1.62
N HIS A 205 2.93 -24.23 2.61
CA HIS A 205 1.47 -24.30 2.52
C HIS A 205 0.78 -23.11 3.17
N TRP A 206 -0.30 -22.64 2.55
CA TRP A 206 -1.12 -21.55 3.06
C TRP A 206 -2.11 -22.05 4.13
N ILE A 207 -2.04 -21.50 5.33
CA ILE A 207 -2.93 -21.80 6.46
C ILE A 207 -3.65 -20.53 6.92
N GLN A 208 -4.79 -20.23 6.30
CA GLN A 208 -5.76 -19.26 6.85
C GLN A 208 -6.64 -19.83 7.97
N VAL A 209 -7.12 -18.91 8.81
CA VAL A 209 -8.27 -19.09 9.72
C VAL A 209 -9.36 -18.13 9.27
N ALA A 210 -10.59 -18.64 9.16
CA ALA A 210 -11.75 -17.84 8.81
C ALA A 210 -13.05 -18.52 9.29
N PRO A 211 -14.18 -17.78 9.41
CA PRO A 211 -15.46 -18.35 9.77
C PRO A 211 -15.86 -19.52 8.86
N ARG A 212 -16.43 -20.58 9.46
CA ARG A 212 -16.91 -21.80 8.77
C ARG A 212 -15.82 -22.60 8.05
N GLN A 213 -14.55 -22.43 8.43
CA GLN A 213 -13.44 -23.27 7.98
C GLN A 213 -12.92 -24.13 9.12
N PRO A 214 -12.24 -25.26 8.83
CA PRO A 214 -11.52 -26.04 9.84
C PRO A 214 -10.50 -25.17 10.58
N ASN A 215 -10.24 -25.49 11.85
CA ASN A 215 -9.26 -24.77 12.64
C ASN A 215 -7.83 -25.01 12.10
N ALA A 216 -6.91 -24.12 12.45
CA ALA A 216 -5.54 -24.16 11.94
C ALA A 216 -4.84 -25.49 12.26
N ILE A 217 -5.04 -26.03 13.48
CA ILE A 217 -4.41 -27.27 13.92
C ILE A 217 -4.89 -28.46 13.09
N GLU A 218 -6.19 -28.57 12.80
CA GLU A 218 -6.76 -29.61 11.94
C GLU A 218 -6.16 -29.57 10.52
N ARG A 219 -6.04 -28.38 9.93
CA ARG A 219 -5.46 -28.21 8.59
C ARG A 219 -3.99 -28.61 8.56
N ILE A 220 -3.23 -28.21 9.58
CA ILE A 220 -1.81 -28.59 9.71
C ILE A 220 -1.70 -30.09 9.93
N GLU A 221 -2.54 -30.70 10.75
CA GLU A 221 -2.53 -32.15 11.00
C GLU A 221 -2.81 -32.95 9.73
N GLN A 222 -3.86 -32.57 8.99
CA GLN A 222 -4.19 -33.20 7.73
C GLN A 222 -3.00 -33.18 6.79
N TRP A 223 -2.37 -32.01 6.65
CA TRP A 223 -1.25 -31.84 5.75
C TRP A 223 0.02 -32.56 6.21
N TRP A 224 0.38 -32.44 7.49
CA TRP A 224 1.51 -33.12 8.09
C TRP A 224 1.44 -34.64 7.90
N ARG A 225 0.26 -35.23 8.13
CA ARG A 225 0.04 -36.68 7.96
C ARG A 225 0.17 -37.11 6.52
N GLN A 226 -0.42 -36.35 5.59
CA GLN A 226 -0.32 -36.63 4.16
C GLN A 226 1.14 -36.64 3.68
N ARG A 227 2.01 -35.83 4.28
CA ARG A 227 3.43 -35.75 3.86
C ARG A 227 4.36 -36.70 4.57
N THR A 228 4.19 -36.85 5.87
CA THR A 228 5.17 -37.55 6.70
C THR A 228 4.74 -38.98 7.04
N GLY A 229 3.46 -39.32 6.90
CA GLY A 229 2.89 -40.61 7.30
C GLY A 229 2.88 -40.86 8.81
N ALA A 230 3.37 -39.91 9.63
CA ALA A 230 3.53 -40.06 11.06
C ALA A 230 2.96 -38.83 11.80
N ARG A 231 2.78 -38.95 13.12
CA ARG A 231 2.46 -37.80 13.98
C ARG A 231 3.76 -37.10 14.42
N PRO A 232 3.72 -35.81 14.79
CA PRO A 232 4.84 -35.17 15.46
C PRO A 232 5.05 -35.74 16.87
N ASP A 233 6.29 -35.69 17.34
CA ASP A 233 6.72 -36.14 18.67
C ASP A 233 6.90 -34.93 19.60
N ILE A 234 7.30 -33.79 19.04
CA ILE A 234 7.53 -32.54 19.78
C ILE A 234 6.72 -31.42 19.12
N ALA A 235 6.06 -30.61 19.93
CA ALA A 235 5.56 -29.30 19.54
C ALA A 235 6.26 -28.19 20.34
N THR A 236 6.54 -27.05 19.72
CA THR A 236 7.00 -25.84 20.38
C THR A 236 6.11 -24.68 19.96
N VAL A 237 5.49 -24.02 20.94
CA VAL A 237 4.59 -22.89 20.76
C VAL A 237 5.29 -21.63 21.25
N VAL A 238 5.39 -20.62 20.40
CA VAL A 238 5.79 -19.25 20.76
C VAL A 238 4.60 -18.35 20.48
N SER A 239 4.08 -17.68 21.50
CA SER A 239 2.96 -16.76 21.35
C SER A 239 2.99 -15.70 22.46
N PRO A 240 2.71 -14.43 22.15
CA PRO A 240 2.52 -13.41 23.17
C PRO A 240 1.19 -13.56 23.92
N PHE A 241 0.17 -14.14 23.26
CA PHE A 241 -1.18 -14.26 23.80
C PHE A 241 -1.68 -15.70 23.74
N PHE A 242 -2.46 -16.06 24.76
CA PHE A 242 -3.08 -17.37 24.96
C PHE A 242 -4.54 -17.17 25.38
N ASP A 243 -5.35 -18.25 25.39
CA ASP A 243 -6.75 -18.13 25.79
C ASP A 243 -6.92 -17.52 27.19
N PRO A 244 -7.91 -16.62 27.39
CA PRO A 244 -8.10 -15.98 28.68
C PRO A 244 -8.58 -16.98 29.74
N PRO A 245 -8.44 -16.68 31.04
CA PRO A 245 -8.89 -17.58 32.11
C PRO A 245 -10.38 -17.93 32.05
N ALA A 246 -11.20 -17.07 31.45
CA ALA A 246 -12.62 -17.32 31.17
C ALA A 246 -12.89 -18.47 30.16
N ARG A 247 -11.83 -18.99 29.52
CA ARG A 247 -11.84 -20.17 28.64
C ARG A 247 -10.99 -21.30 29.26
N PRO A 248 -11.44 -21.90 30.38
CA PRO A 248 -10.66 -22.91 31.10
C PRO A 248 -10.51 -24.22 30.33
N ASP A 249 -11.38 -24.46 29.34
CA ASP A 249 -11.36 -25.62 28.46
C ASP A 249 -10.17 -25.65 27.48
N ASN A 250 -9.53 -24.49 27.23
CA ASN A 250 -8.38 -24.31 26.35
C ASN A 250 -8.35 -25.27 25.14
N PRO A 251 -9.31 -25.16 24.20
CA PRO A 251 -9.42 -26.06 23.05
C PRO A 251 -8.15 -26.13 22.19
N PRO A 252 -7.43 -25.01 21.92
CA PRO A 252 -6.15 -25.05 21.22
C PRO A 252 -5.13 -26.02 21.83
N ALA A 253 -4.94 -26.00 23.15
CA ALA A 253 -3.98 -26.85 23.82
C ALA A 253 -4.36 -28.35 23.72
N HIS A 254 -5.65 -28.67 23.89
CA HIS A 254 -6.16 -30.03 23.73
C HIS A 254 -6.01 -30.56 22.29
N ALA A 255 -6.29 -29.71 21.30
CA ALA A 255 -6.12 -30.05 19.90
C ALA A 255 -4.64 -30.31 19.55
N LEU A 256 -3.71 -29.51 20.08
CA LEU A 256 -2.28 -29.72 19.89
C LEU A 256 -1.82 -31.07 20.47
N TRP A 257 -2.25 -31.42 21.68
CA TRP A 257 -1.96 -32.73 22.27
C TRP A 257 -2.57 -33.88 21.48
N SER A 258 -3.77 -33.67 20.92
CA SER A 258 -4.46 -34.64 20.07
C SER A 258 -3.75 -34.85 18.73
N MET A 259 -3.01 -33.86 18.24
CA MET A 259 -2.20 -33.94 17.02
C MET A 259 -0.92 -34.76 17.23
N LEU A 260 -0.27 -34.60 18.39
CA LEU A 260 0.99 -35.28 18.74
C LEU A 260 0.85 -36.82 18.80
N ARG A 261 1.99 -37.51 18.84
CA ARG A 261 2.05 -38.97 18.94
C ARG A 261 1.24 -39.49 20.14
N GLN A 262 0.34 -40.45 19.89
CA GLN A 262 -0.60 -40.97 20.91
C GLN A 262 -0.06 -42.17 21.71
N ARG A 263 1.08 -42.75 21.32
CA ARG A 263 1.76 -43.83 22.04
C ARG A 263 3.25 -43.52 22.16
N GLY A 264 3.85 -43.75 23.32
CA GLY A 264 5.25 -43.42 23.59
C GLY A 264 5.46 -41.94 23.91
N ALA A 265 6.71 -41.49 23.84
CA ALA A 265 7.13 -40.15 24.26
C ALA A 265 6.52 -39.05 23.38
N ALA A 266 5.97 -37.99 23.99
CA ALA A 266 5.65 -36.75 23.30
C ALA A 266 5.85 -35.52 24.22
N GLU A 267 6.23 -34.39 23.64
CA GLU A 267 6.58 -33.18 24.38
C GLU A 267 5.91 -31.94 23.80
N VAL A 268 5.39 -31.06 24.66
CA VAL A 268 4.99 -29.69 24.27
C VAL A 268 5.85 -28.68 25.02
N ARG A 269 6.45 -27.75 24.28
CA ARG A 269 7.23 -26.63 24.84
C ARG A 269 6.43 -25.34 24.67
N TRP A 270 6.08 -24.71 25.77
CA TRP A 270 5.35 -23.45 25.81
C TRP A 270 6.35 -22.31 26.04
N CYS A 271 6.53 -21.45 25.04
CA CYS A 271 7.43 -20.30 25.09
C CYS A 271 6.59 -19.02 25.21
N MET A 272 6.81 -18.27 26.29
CA MET A 272 6.02 -17.09 26.66
C MET A 272 6.92 -15.97 27.21
N THR A 273 6.36 -14.77 27.38
CA THR A 273 7.02 -13.72 28.15
C THR A 273 6.87 -13.97 29.65
N VAL A 274 7.84 -13.48 30.42
CA VAL A 274 7.86 -13.62 31.87
C VAL A 274 8.16 -12.27 32.50
N GLY A 275 7.24 -11.77 33.32
CA GLY A 275 7.42 -10.57 34.12
C GLY A 275 8.10 -10.89 35.46
N ALA A 276 9.02 -10.01 35.90
CA ALA A 276 9.61 -10.08 37.23
C ALA A 276 8.81 -9.25 38.24
N SER A 277 8.75 -9.71 39.49
CA SER A 277 8.13 -9.00 40.62
C SER A 277 9.13 -8.80 41.77
N ASP A 278 8.83 -7.85 42.66
CA ASP A 278 9.72 -7.35 43.73
C ASP A 278 10.13 -8.42 44.77
N GLU A 279 9.45 -9.58 44.80
CA GLU A 279 9.68 -10.67 45.77
C GLU A 279 10.25 -11.96 45.15
N GLY A 280 10.88 -11.89 43.97
CA GLY A 280 11.46 -13.07 43.29
C GLY A 280 10.42 -14.04 42.69
N THR A 281 9.15 -13.67 42.76
CA THR A 281 8.04 -14.30 42.03
C THR A 281 8.15 -13.95 40.54
N VAL A 282 7.81 -14.90 39.67
CA VAL A 282 7.77 -14.69 38.22
C VAL A 282 6.34 -14.84 37.69
N HIS A 283 5.92 -13.88 36.87
CA HIS A 283 4.62 -13.84 36.24
C HIS A 283 4.74 -14.44 34.84
N LEU A 284 4.18 -15.63 34.67
CA LEU A 284 4.09 -16.30 33.37
C LEU A 284 2.90 -15.73 32.61
N HIS A 285 3.17 -15.11 31.46
CA HIS A 285 2.14 -14.52 30.62
C HIS A 285 1.38 -15.55 29.77
N ALA A 286 0.77 -16.51 30.45
CA ALA A 286 -0.06 -17.56 29.90
C ALA A 286 -1.09 -18.03 30.96
N PRO A 287 -2.20 -18.67 30.57
CA PRO A 287 -3.17 -19.19 31.52
C PRO A 287 -2.70 -20.53 32.09
N GLU A 288 -3.04 -20.83 33.35
CA GLU A 288 -2.77 -22.15 33.94
C GLU A 288 -3.49 -23.30 33.18
N SER A 289 -4.55 -23.00 32.42
CA SER A 289 -5.30 -23.99 31.64
C SER A 289 -4.47 -24.74 30.60
N ILE A 290 -3.32 -24.20 30.13
CA ILE A 290 -2.41 -24.96 29.23
C ILE A 290 -1.82 -26.19 29.91
N ARG A 291 -1.61 -26.13 31.23
CA ARG A 291 -1.12 -27.25 32.04
C ARG A 291 -2.19 -28.32 32.18
N ALA A 292 -3.43 -27.89 32.41
CA ALA A 292 -4.57 -28.79 32.57
C ALA A 292 -4.89 -29.59 31.29
N ALA A 293 -4.52 -29.07 30.12
CA ALA A 293 -4.72 -29.75 28.83
C ALA A 293 -3.76 -30.95 28.60
N MET A 294 -2.73 -31.14 29.43
CA MET A 294 -1.79 -32.25 29.27
C MET A 294 -2.48 -33.60 29.55
N PRO A 295 -2.36 -34.59 28.65
CA PRO A 295 -2.89 -35.93 28.89
C PRO A 295 -2.23 -36.60 30.11
N GLY A 296 -3.00 -37.32 30.92
CA GLY A 296 -2.53 -37.99 32.15
C GLY A 296 -1.68 -39.25 31.92
N ARG A 297 -0.86 -39.31 30.86
CA ARG A 297 0.04 -40.45 30.56
C ARG A 297 1.47 -40.11 30.96
N GLU A 298 2.19 -41.04 31.60
CA GLU A 298 3.55 -40.78 32.10
C GLU A 298 4.56 -40.44 31.00
N SER A 299 4.33 -40.89 29.77
CA SER A 299 5.22 -40.68 28.64
C SER A 299 5.07 -39.30 27.98
N VAL A 300 4.30 -38.37 28.55
CA VAL A 300 4.27 -36.98 28.05
C VAL A 300 4.80 -35.97 29.03
N HIS A 301 5.40 -34.94 28.46
CA HIS A 301 6.04 -33.88 29.24
C HIS A 301 5.68 -32.51 28.66
N THR A 302 5.50 -31.54 29.53
CA THR A 302 5.52 -30.12 29.16
C THR A 302 6.82 -29.48 29.61
N ARG A 303 7.29 -28.50 28.83
CA ARG A 303 8.30 -27.52 29.29
C ARG A 303 7.73 -26.12 29.15
N TYR A 304 8.08 -25.25 30.09
CA TYR A 304 7.72 -23.85 30.07
C TYR A 304 9.03 -23.06 29.95
N LEU A 305 9.11 -22.25 28.91
CA LEU A 305 10.32 -21.54 28.50
C LEU A 305 10.01 -20.05 28.40
N GLN A 306 10.99 -19.22 28.72
CA GLN A 306 10.89 -17.78 28.56
C GLN A 306 11.43 -17.39 27.19
N VAL A 307 10.77 -16.42 26.54
CA VAL A 307 11.36 -15.68 25.43
C VAL A 307 12.01 -14.42 25.98
N ARG A 308 13.29 -14.25 25.66
CA ARG A 308 14.09 -13.10 26.05
C ARG A 308 13.68 -11.86 25.27
N GLU A 309 13.29 -10.79 25.98
CA GLU A 309 12.92 -9.51 25.37
C GLU A 309 14.09 -8.51 25.30
N GLU A 310 15.14 -8.70 26.10
CA GLU A 310 16.35 -7.86 26.05
C GLU A 310 17.34 -8.35 24.98
N VAL A 311 17.20 -7.89 23.73
CA VAL A 311 18.00 -8.39 22.60
C VAL A 311 19.36 -7.68 22.53
N PRO A 312 20.50 -8.40 22.52
CA PRO A 312 21.81 -7.78 22.34
C PRO A 312 21.94 -7.11 20.98
N THR A 313 22.38 -5.85 20.94
CA THR A 313 22.76 -5.13 19.71
C THR A 313 24.19 -4.60 19.83
N GLU A 314 24.74 -4.10 18.72
CA GLU A 314 26.06 -3.45 18.71
C GLU A 314 26.13 -2.22 19.66
N GLN A 315 24.97 -1.62 19.96
CA GLN A 315 24.83 -0.42 20.79
C GLN A 315 24.44 -0.74 22.25
N GLY A 316 24.35 -2.01 22.62
CA GLY A 316 23.86 -2.48 23.92
C GLY A 316 22.62 -3.36 23.82
N ALA A 317 22.15 -3.90 24.94
CA ALA A 317 20.87 -4.62 24.97
C ALA A 317 19.71 -3.64 24.74
N VAL A 318 18.77 -4.02 23.88
CA VAL A 318 17.57 -3.24 23.59
C VAL A 318 16.36 -4.10 23.88
N HIS A 319 15.42 -3.55 24.65
CA HIS A 319 14.12 -4.18 24.89
C HIS A 319 13.31 -4.25 23.59
N ARG A 320 13.02 -5.48 23.15
CA ARG A 320 12.17 -5.82 22.00
C ARG A 320 11.07 -6.78 22.49
N PRO A 321 9.83 -6.31 22.65
CA PRO A 321 8.73 -7.14 23.13
C PRO A 321 8.48 -8.36 22.22
N LEU A 322 8.11 -9.51 22.79
CA LEU A 322 7.66 -10.65 22.01
C LEU A 322 6.36 -10.32 21.29
N HIS A 323 6.32 -10.52 19.97
CA HIS A 323 5.08 -10.47 19.20
C HIS A 323 4.95 -11.59 18.17
N ALA A 324 6.05 -12.28 17.84
CA ALA A 324 6.08 -13.41 16.94
C ALA A 324 5.14 -14.54 17.40
N LYS A 325 4.43 -15.14 16.43
CA LYS A 325 3.59 -16.33 16.64
C LYS A 325 4.16 -17.49 15.82
N ILE A 326 4.59 -18.55 16.51
CA ILE A 326 5.26 -19.71 15.90
C ILE A 326 4.70 -21.00 16.49
N LEU A 327 4.34 -21.96 15.63
CA LEU A 327 4.11 -23.35 16.02
C LEU A 327 5.06 -24.26 15.25
N GLN A 328 6.07 -24.78 15.94
CA GLN A 328 7.02 -25.74 15.39
C GLN A 328 6.65 -27.17 15.78
N LEU A 329 6.77 -28.10 14.83
CA LEU A 329 6.45 -29.52 14.97
C LEU A 329 7.62 -30.36 14.50
N GLU A 330 7.98 -31.39 15.25
CA GLU A 330 9.11 -32.27 14.90
C GLU A 330 8.81 -33.73 15.16
N ASN A 331 9.37 -34.61 14.32
CA ASN A 331 9.57 -36.03 14.61
C ASN A 331 10.99 -36.46 14.23
N ALA A 332 11.31 -37.75 14.22
CA ALA A 332 12.64 -38.25 13.86
C ALA A 332 13.20 -37.71 12.52
N HIS A 333 12.34 -37.51 11.50
CA HIS A 333 12.77 -37.20 10.14
C HIS A 333 12.35 -35.83 9.63
N TRP A 334 11.36 -35.18 10.25
CA TRP A 334 10.73 -33.97 9.74
C TRP A 334 10.70 -32.85 10.77
N VAL A 335 10.83 -31.62 10.29
CA VAL A 335 10.53 -30.39 11.04
C VAL A 335 9.57 -29.55 10.21
N GLY A 336 8.53 -29.04 10.87
CA GLY A 336 7.59 -28.11 10.29
C GLY A 336 7.40 -26.88 11.17
N CYS A 337 7.09 -25.75 10.57
CA CYS A 337 7.01 -24.47 11.27
C CYS A 337 5.86 -23.65 10.67
N LEU A 338 4.85 -23.37 11.49
CA LEU A 338 3.81 -22.38 11.20
C LEU A 338 4.30 -21.01 11.65
N ILE A 339 4.20 -20.02 10.79
CA ILE A 339 4.44 -18.61 11.11
C ILE A 339 3.34 -17.75 10.51
N GLY A 340 2.99 -16.65 11.16
CA GLY A 340 1.97 -15.73 10.66
C GLY A 340 1.30 -14.93 11.77
N SER A 341 0.03 -14.62 11.57
CA SER A 341 -0.72 -13.71 12.43
C SER A 341 -1.43 -14.39 13.61
N SER A 342 -1.62 -15.71 13.58
CA SER A 342 -2.42 -16.44 14.57
C SER A 342 -1.75 -16.51 15.94
N ASN A 343 -2.30 -15.80 16.93
CA ASN A 343 -2.04 -16.08 18.35
C ASN A 343 -2.50 -17.49 18.72
N PHE A 344 -1.89 -18.09 19.75
CA PHE A 344 -2.32 -19.39 20.29
C PHE A 344 -3.57 -19.26 21.17
N THR A 345 -4.65 -18.75 20.57
CA THR A 345 -5.96 -18.52 21.18
C THR A 345 -7.06 -19.21 20.39
N SER A 346 -8.21 -19.40 20.98
CA SER A 346 -9.40 -19.93 20.33
C SER A 346 -9.84 -19.07 19.15
N SER A 347 -9.76 -17.75 19.26
CA SER A 347 -10.09 -16.83 18.15
C SER A 347 -9.03 -16.85 17.05
N GLY A 348 -7.74 -16.93 17.40
CA GLY A 348 -6.62 -16.92 16.46
C GLY A 348 -6.39 -18.25 15.72
N LEU A 349 -6.80 -19.38 16.30
CA LEU A 349 -6.64 -20.70 15.68
C LEU A 349 -7.93 -21.30 15.12
N GLY A 350 -9.09 -20.69 15.37
CA GLY A 350 -10.35 -21.13 14.76
C GLY A 350 -11.25 -22.01 15.63
N PHE A 351 -11.09 -21.98 16.96
CA PHE A 351 -11.92 -22.71 17.92
C PHE A 351 -13.09 -21.89 18.49
N SER A 352 -13.13 -20.58 18.25
CA SER A 352 -14.25 -19.75 18.67
C SER A 352 -15.42 -19.82 17.67
N ARG A 353 -16.62 -19.43 18.11
CA ARG A 353 -17.81 -19.33 17.25
C ARG A 353 -17.62 -18.31 16.12
N TYR A 354 -16.88 -17.24 16.41
CA TYR A 354 -16.54 -16.17 15.48
C TYR A 354 -15.01 -16.01 15.51
N PRO A 355 -14.28 -16.83 14.71
CA PRO A 355 -12.83 -16.74 14.69
C PRO A 355 -12.37 -15.51 13.92
N ASN A 356 -11.18 -15.04 14.26
CA ASN A 356 -10.53 -13.97 13.51
C ASN A 356 -10.24 -14.43 12.07
N LEU A 357 -10.08 -13.45 11.17
CA LEU A 357 -9.44 -13.69 9.89
C LEU A 357 -7.93 -13.64 10.09
N GLU A 358 -7.25 -14.78 9.92
CA GLU A 358 -5.80 -14.93 10.12
C GLU A 358 -5.16 -15.56 8.89
N ALA A 359 -3.89 -15.24 8.66
CA ALA A 359 -3.10 -15.78 7.57
C ALA A 359 -1.75 -16.29 8.09
N ASN A 360 -1.39 -17.51 7.69
CA ASN A 360 -0.15 -18.15 8.10
C ASN A 360 0.46 -18.95 6.95
N LEU A 361 1.76 -19.18 7.04
CA LEU A 361 2.51 -20.10 6.18
C LEU A 361 3.03 -21.26 7.03
N PHE A 362 2.80 -22.48 6.55
CA PHE A 362 3.36 -23.70 7.13
C PHE A 362 4.48 -24.24 6.25
N TYR A 363 5.70 -24.20 6.77
CA TYR A 363 6.89 -24.75 6.13
C TYR A 363 7.17 -26.16 6.63
N LEU A 364 7.71 -27.03 5.78
CA LEU A 364 8.12 -28.38 6.12
C LEU A 364 9.45 -28.72 5.45
N ALA A 365 10.33 -29.40 6.19
CA ALA A 365 11.58 -29.89 5.67
C ALA A 365 11.90 -31.29 6.20
N HIS A 366 12.42 -32.15 5.33
CA HIS A 366 13.01 -33.41 5.76
C HIS A 366 14.43 -33.16 6.30
N LYS A 367 14.72 -33.60 7.53
CA LYS A 367 15.98 -33.32 8.25
C LYS A 367 17.22 -33.80 7.49
N GLU A 368 17.16 -34.97 6.87
CA GLU A 368 18.29 -35.54 6.11
C GLU A 368 18.37 -35.09 4.65
N ARG A 369 17.23 -34.93 3.96
CA ARG A 369 17.20 -34.55 2.52
C ARG A 369 17.36 -33.04 2.33
N GLU A 370 16.89 -32.25 3.29
CA GLU A 370 16.90 -30.79 3.25
C GLU A 370 17.53 -30.20 4.54
N PRO A 371 18.77 -30.58 4.92
CA PRO A 371 19.34 -30.24 6.22
C PRO A 371 19.48 -28.73 6.44
N LYS A 372 19.73 -27.96 5.36
CA LYS A 372 19.80 -26.49 5.42
C LYS A 372 18.45 -25.86 5.73
N ARG A 373 17.37 -26.31 5.07
CA ARG A 373 16.00 -25.82 5.33
C ARG A 373 15.55 -26.24 6.71
N ALA A 374 15.80 -27.49 7.11
CA ALA A 374 15.48 -27.98 8.45
C ALA A 374 16.23 -27.19 9.55
N ALA A 375 17.49 -26.81 9.32
CA ALA A 375 18.24 -25.96 10.24
C ALA A 375 17.64 -24.54 10.31
N ALA A 376 17.27 -23.95 9.17
CA ALA A 376 16.64 -22.63 9.12
C ALA A 376 15.29 -22.60 9.85
N LEU A 377 14.46 -23.65 9.69
CA LEU A 377 13.17 -23.75 10.39
C LEU A 377 13.33 -23.85 11.91
N ARG A 378 14.42 -24.47 12.41
CA ARG A 378 14.71 -24.49 13.85
C ARG A 378 15.28 -23.18 14.36
N ALA A 379 16.02 -22.47 13.50
CA ALA A 379 16.62 -21.18 13.83
C ALA A 379 15.58 -20.06 13.97
N SER A 380 14.31 -20.29 13.61
CA SER A 380 13.21 -19.35 13.84
C SER A 380 12.90 -19.14 15.33
N LEU A 381 13.27 -20.11 16.19
CA LEU A 381 13.13 -20.02 17.65
C LEU A 381 14.33 -19.28 18.25
N VAL A 382 14.30 -17.94 18.18
CA VAL A 382 15.35 -17.08 18.74
C VAL A 382 14.99 -16.66 20.16
N GLY A 383 15.98 -16.60 21.05
CA GLY A 383 15.81 -16.03 22.40
C GLY A 383 15.02 -16.89 23.38
N VAL A 384 14.79 -18.17 23.08
CA VAL A 384 14.09 -19.09 23.99
C VAL A 384 15.07 -19.65 25.02
N GLU A 385 14.75 -19.48 26.31
CA GLU A 385 15.59 -19.81 27.46
C GLU A 385 14.76 -20.54 28.54
N GLU A 386 15.44 -21.27 29.44
CA GLU A 386 14.79 -21.93 30.59
C GLU A 386 14.41 -20.88 31.65
N ILE A 387 13.27 -21.05 32.31
CA ILE A 387 12.84 -20.20 33.41
C ILE A 387 13.69 -20.56 34.65
N LEU A 388 14.48 -19.61 35.13
CA LEU A 388 15.42 -19.85 36.24
C LEU A 388 14.73 -19.99 37.60
N ALA A 389 13.57 -19.33 37.78
CA ALA A 389 12.81 -19.40 39.02
C ALA A 389 12.14 -20.78 39.17
N PRO A 390 12.15 -21.39 40.38
CA PRO A 390 11.52 -22.67 40.62
C PRO A 390 9.98 -22.59 40.50
N PRO A 391 9.29 -23.69 40.14
CA PRO A 391 7.85 -23.69 39.83
C PRO A 391 6.92 -23.16 40.92
N GLU A 392 7.32 -23.24 42.19
CA GLU A 392 6.53 -22.76 43.33
C GLU A 392 6.38 -21.22 43.34
N LEU A 393 7.32 -20.53 42.69
CA LEU A 393 7.34 -19.08 42.55
C LEU A 393 6.66 -18.58 41.27
N TRP A 394 6.02 -19.47 40.50
CA TRP A 394 5.32 -19.08 39.28
C TRP A 394 3.91 -18.58 39.58
N ARG A 395 3.50 -17.52 38.90
CA ARG A 395 2.13 -16.99 38.88
C ARG A 395 1.65 -16.91 37.43
N TRP A 396 0.48 -17.46 37.15
CA TRP A 396 -0.09 -17.50 35.80
C TRP A 396 -0.97 -16.28 35.59
N GLU A 397 -0.56 -15.38 34.70
CA GLU A 397 -1.22 -14.11 34.44
C GLU A 397 -1.20 -13.84 32.94
N PRO A 398 -2.16 -14.38 32.17
CA PRO A 398 -2.20 -14.14 30.73
C PRO A 398 -2.40 -12.65 30.45
N LEU A 399 -1.68 -12.15 29.45
CA LEU A 399 -1.90 -10.79 28.96
C LEU A 399 -3.28 -10.68 28.29
N PRO A 400 -3.98 -9.54 28.44
CA PRO A 400 -5.19 -9.28 27.68
C PRO A 400 -4.87 -9.30 26.17
N ASP A 401 -5.78 -9.83 25.36
CA ASP A 401 -5.58 -9.89 23.90
C ASP A 401 -5.45 -8.48 23.30
N GLU A 402 -4.73 -8.35 22.19
CA GLU A 402 -4.61 -7.08 21.44
C GLU A 402 -5.99 -6.49 21.08
N SER A 403 -7.00 -7.36 20.95
CA SER A 403 -8.37 -6.97 20.65
C SER A 403 -9.18 -6.45 21.85
N GLU A 404 -8.70 -6.71 23.08
CA GLU A 404 -9.28 -6.26 24.34
C GLU A 404 -8.60 -5.00 24.90
N ALA A 405 -7.40 -4.65 24.39
CA ALA A 405 -6.80 -3.33 24.62
C ALA A 405 -7.68 -2.26 23.95
N GLU A 406 -8.44 -1.50 24.76
CA GLU A 406 -9.48 -0.58 24.31
C GLU A 406 -9.03 0.31 23.14
N ALA A 407 -9.75 0.26 22.02
CA ALA A 407 -9.63 1.30 21.02
C ALA A 407 -10.05 2.63 21.68
N GLU A 408 -9.11 3.55 21.88
CA GLU A 408 -9.34 4.87 22.52
C GLU A 408 -10.47 5.68 21.86
N LEU A 409 -10.85 5.34 20.62
CA LEU A 409 -11.88 6.01 19.84
C LEU A 409 -13.01 5.04 19.47
N PRO A 410 -14.24 5.56 19.34
CA PRO A 410 -15.37 4.73 19.00
C PRO A 410 -15.30 4.21 17.56
N THR A 411 -15.76 2.98 17.35
CA THR A 411 -15.81 2.36 16.02
C THR A 411 -16.95 2.96 15.19
N LEU A 412 -16.68 3.29 13.93
CA LEU A 412 -17.69 3.86 13.03
C LEU A 412 -18.87 2.87 12.86
N PRO A 413 -20.12 3.28 13.13
CA PRO A 413 -21.28 2.41 12.92
C PRO A 413 -21.43 1.93 11.47
N THR A 414 -21.99 0.74 11.27
CA THR A 414 -22.23 0.15 9.93
C THR A 414 -23.20 0.96 9.07
N ALA A 415 -23.93 1.90 9.66
CA ALA A 415 -24.79 2.80 8.94
C ALA A 415 -24.03 3.84 8.08
N PHE A 416 -22.75 4.07 8.36
CA PHE A 416 -21.88 4.95 7.59
C PHE A 416 -21.02 4.09 6.66
N SER A 417 -21.52 3.85 5.45
CA SER A 417 -20.92 2.90 4.50
C SER A 417 -19.75 3.52 3.73
N GLN A 418 -20.01 4.52 2.87
CA GLN A 418 -19.00 5.10 1.97
C GLN A 418 -18.97 6.62 2.03
N ALA A 419 -17.78 7.20 2.05
CA ALA A 419 -17.55 8.60 1.77
C ALA A 419 -16.62 8.70 0.55
N ILE A 420 -17.10 9.29 -0.54
CA ILE A 420 -16.41 9.29 -1.83
C ILE A 420 -16.22 10.72 -2.32
N TYR A 421 -14.97 11.14 -2.51
CA TYR A 421 -14.63 12.37 -3.19
C TYR A 421 -14.63 12.16 -4.70
N THR A 422 -15.21 13.11 -5.42
CA THR A 422 -15.16 13.12 -6.88
C THR A 422 -15.28 14.51 -7.48
N VAL A 423 -14.79 14.66 -8.71
CA VAL A 423 -14.92 15.86 -9.53
C VAL A 423 -15.80 15.54 -10.76
N ARG A 424 -16.69 16.47 -11.10
CA ARG A 424 -17.45 16.49 -12.36
C ARG A 424 -17.43 17.90 -12.94
N ASP A 425 -18.03 18.08 -14.11
CA ASP A 425 -18.21 19.40 -14.75
C ASP A 425 -18.88 20.43 -13.83
N SER A 426 -19.74 19.98 -12.91
CA SER A 426 -20.41 20.83 -11.90
C SER A 426 -19.53 21.20 -10.70
N GLY A 427 -18.28 20.77 -10.65
CA GLY A 427 -17.35 20.99 -9.54
C GLY A 427 -17.11 19.76 -8.65
N ALA A 428 -16.27 19.94 -7.63
CA ALA A 428 -15.90 18.91 -6.67
C ALA A 428 -17.02 18.66 -5.64
N ARG A 429 -17.15 17.41 -5.19
CA ARG A 429 -18.18 17.01 -4.22
C ARG A 429 -17.79 15.78 -3.40
N LEU A 430 -18.36 15.69 -2.20
CA LEU A 430 -18.36 14.49 -1.36
C LEU A 430 -19.71 13.77 -1.51
N ILE A 431 -19.66 12.49 -1.89
CA ILE A 431 -20.80 11.59 -1.93
C ILE A 431 -20.75 10.73 -0.67
N LEU A 432 -21.75 10.88 0.19
CA LEU A 432 -21.90 10.08 1.41
C LEU A 432 -23.00 9.04 1.18
N LYS A 433 -22.72 7.78 1.49
CA LYS A 433 -23.69 6.69 1.46
C LYS A 433 -23.96 6.21 2.87
N LEU A 434 -25.21 6.31 3.27
CA LEU A 434 -25.72 5.79 4.53
C LEU A 434 -26.54 4.52 4.28
N SER A 435 -26.36 3.51 5.11
CA SER A 435 -27.06 2.23 5.06
C SER A 435 -27.89 2.02 6.33
N GLY A 436 -29.10 1.48 6.19
CA GLY A 436 -29.97 1.24 7.35
C GLY A 436 -30.28 2.53 8.14
N SER A 437 -30.20 2.44 9.47
CA SER A 437 -30.53 3.54 10.39
C SER A 437 -29.30 4.00 11.15
N PRO A 438 -28.75 5.20 10.85
CA PRO A 438 -27.71 5.83 11.65
C PRO A 438 -28.11 5.98 13.13
N PRO A 439 -27.15 6.00 14.07
CA PRO A 439 -27.44 6.21 15.48
C PRO A 439 -28.02 7.62 15.73
N ALA A 440 -28.90 7.73 16.72
CA ALA A 440 -29.55 9.00 17.04
C ALA A 440 -28.55 10.09 17.47
N GLY A 441 -28.86 11.34 17.10
CA GLY A 441 -28.08 12.53 17.42
C GLY A 441 -26.78 12.66 16.64
N TRP A 442 -26.64 11.96 15.51
CA TRP A 442 -25.37 11.94 14.78
C TRP A 442 -25.02 13.29 14.15
N ARG A 443 -23.72 13.58 14.09
CA ARG A 443 -23.13 14.76 13.45
C ARG A 443 -21.86 14.38 12.70
N LEU A 444 -21.69 14.96 11.52
CA LEU A 444 -20.55 14.76 10.64
C LEU A 444 -19.68 16.01 10.62
N PHE A 445 -18.37 15.83 10.75
CA PHE A 445 -17.38 16.90 10.77
C PHE A 445 -16.30 16.65 9.73
N GLU A 446 -15.72 17.74 9.22
CA GLU A 446 -14.39 17.71 8.64
C GLU A 446 -13.38 17.43 9.76
N GLU A 447 -12.29 16.73 9.45
CA GLU A 447 -11.25 16.43 10.43
C GLU A 447 -10.70 17.71 11.08
N GLY A 448 -10.68 17.75 12.42
CA GLY A 448 -10.24 18.91 13.19
C GLY A 448 -11.23 20.07 13.25
N ALA A 449 -12.39 19.98 12.57
CA ALA A 449 -13.39 21.04 12.59
C ALA A 449 -14.28 20.97 13.84
N GLU A 450 -14.62 22.14 14.39
CA GLU A 450 -15.58 22.27 15.50
C GLU A 450 -17.03 22.26 15.01
N SER A 451 -17.30 22.82 13.83
CA SER A 451 -18.63 22.90 13.24
C SER A 451 -18.95 21.68 12.36
N PRO A 452 -20.18 21.15 12.43
CA PRO A 452 -20.58 20.01 11.61
C PRO A 452 -20.82 20.43 10.16
N LEU A 453 -20.38 19.60 9.22
CA LEU A 453 -20.73 19.68 7.80
C LEU A 453 -22.20 19.30 7.56
N LEU A 454 -22.69 18.33 8.33
CA LEU A 454 -24.03 17.78 8.23
C LEU A 454 -24.45 17.19 9.58
N ASP A 455 -25.72 17.28 9.93
CA ASP A 455 -26.27 16.66 11.11
C ASP A 455 -27.56 15.86 10.82
N GLU A 456 -27.98 15.07 11.80
CA GLU A 456 -29.19 14.26 11.72
C GLU A 456 -30.44 15.10 11.38
N LYS A 457 -30.57 16.32 11.92
CA LYS A 457 -31.74 17.18 11.69
C LYS A 457 -31.85 17.58 10.23
N CYS A 458 -30.74 18.03 9.64
CA CYS A 458 -30.66 18.38 8.22
C CYS A 458 -30.93 17.16 7.33
N TRP A 459 -30.38 16.00 7.67
CA TRP A 459 -30.62 14.76 6.93
C TRP A 459 -32.09 14.31 6.99
N ILE A 460 -32.74 14.41 8.15
CA ILE A 460 -34.19 14.14 8.29
C ILE A 460 -35.01 15.12 7.45
N ALA A 461 -34.68 16.41 7.48
CA ALA A 461 -35.36 17.43 6.68
C ALA A 461 -35.25 17.18 5.16
N GLN A 462 -34.17 16.53 4.72
CA GLN A 462 -33.97 16.11 3.33
C GLN A 462 -34.70 14.80 2.96
N GLY A 463 -35.51 14.23 3.86
CA GLY A 463 -36.26 13.00 3.61
C GLY A 463 -35.45 11.72 3.83
N ARG A 464 -34.40 11.77 4.68
CA ARG A 464 -33.56 10.61 5.04
C ARG A 464 -32.92 9.90 3.83
N PRO A 465 -32.25 10.63 2.93
CA PRO A 465 -31.65 10.04 1.74
C PRO A 465 -30.55 9.03 2.09
N VAL A 466 -30.50 7.93 1.34
CA VAL A 466 -29.42 6.93 1.37
C VAL A 466 -28.12 7.51 0.79
N ARG A 467 -28.24 8.43 -0.17
CA ARG A 467 -27.11 9.07 -0.85
C ARG A 467 -27.20 10.58 -0.70
N ILE A 468 -26.17 11.17 -0.12
CA ILE A 468 -26.07 12.61 0.14
C ILE A 468 -24.92 13.16 -0.71
N GLN A 469 -25.11 14.33 -1.31
CA GLN A 469 -24.07 15.02 -2.07
C GLN A 469 -23.79 16.36 -1.41
N LEU A 470 -22.56 16.57 -0.97
CA LEU A 470 -22.09 17.82 -0.40
C LEU A 470 -21.13 18.48 -1.41
N PRO A 471 -21.35 19.73 -1.81
CA PRO A 471 -20.37 20.44 -2.64
C PRO A 471 -19.06 20.62 -1.86
N TRP A 472 -17.93 20.50 -2.55
CA TRP A 472 -16.61 20.70 -1.97
C TRP A 472 -15.92 21.90 -2.62
N PRO A 473 -15.44 22.89 -1.85
CA PRO A 473 -14.79 24.07 -2.43
C PRO A 473 -13.54 23.70 -3.23
N PRO A 474 -13.35 24.23 -4.45
CA PRO A 474 -12.21 23.87 -5.30
C PRO A 474 -10.87 24.37 -4.75
N GLU A 475 -10.87 25.37 -3.87
CA GLU A 475 -9.68 25.89 -3.20
C GLU A 475 -9.20 24.99 -2.07
N ARG A 476 -10.07 24.11 -1.55
CA ARG A 476 -9.75 23.21 -0.44
C ARG A 476 -9.27 21.86 -0.94
N LEU A 477 -8.25 21.32 -0.29
CA LEU A 477 -7.82 19.95 -0.53
C LEU A 477 -8.94 18.97 -0.15
N PRO A 478 -9.09 17.86 -0.88
CA PRO A 478 -10.02 16.81 -0.47
C PRO A 478 -9.59 16.20 0.88
N PRO A 479 -10.54 15.92 1.79
CA PRO A 479 -10.22 15.41 3.11
C PRO A 479 -9.85 13.93 3.04
N ALA A 480 -8.83 13.49 3.79
CA ALA A 480 -8.44 12.07 3.87
C ALA A 480 -9.46 11.22 4.66
N GLY A 481 -10.20 11.86 5.56
CA GLY A 481 -11.23 11.25 6.37
C GLY A 481 -12.21 12.29 6.90
N LEU A 482 -13.37 11.82 7.33
CA LEU A 482 -14.38 12.59 8.05
C LEU A 482 -14.47 12.06 9.48
N GLU A 483 -15.10 12.83 10.36
CA GLU A 483 -15.35 12.44 11.73
C GLU A 483 -16.85 12.39 12.02
N VAL A 484 -17.29 11.37 12.75
CA VAL A 484 -18.70 11.17 13.10
C VAL A 484 -18.86 11.02 14.61
N SER A 485 -19.73 11.81 15.21
CA SER A 485 -20.18 11.61 16.61
C SER A 485 -21.68 11.30 16.66
N TRP A 486 -22.14 10.75 17.78
CA TRP A 486 -23.55 10.47 18.07
C TRP A 486 -23.82 10.46 19.57
N ALA A 487 -25.08 10.51 19.99
CA ALA A 487 -25.45 10.79 21.37
C ALA A 487 -24.98 9.74 22.40
N ALA A 488 -24.86 8.48 21.98
CA ALA A 488 -24.59 7.36 22.89
C ALA A 488 -23.12 7.15 23.24
N VAL A 489 -22.18 7.84 22.57
CA VAL A 489 -20.74 7.60 22.75
C VAL A 489 -19.97 8.92 22.75
N HIS A 490 -19.05 9.06 23.72
CA HIS A 490 -18.11 10.17 23.76
C HIS A 490 -16.99 9.96 22.73
N GLY A 491 -16.60 11.06 22.06
CA GLY A 491 -15.57 11.04 21.02
C GLY A 491 -16.13 11.03 19.59
N ARG A 492 -15.26 10.84 18.62
CA ARG A 492 -15.58 10.84 17.19
C ARG A 492 -14.97 9.61 16.52
N ALA A 493 -15.78 8.88 15.76
CA ALA A 493 -15.32 7.79 14.91
C ALA A 493 -14.78 8.34 13.59
N ARG A 494 -13.76 7.69 13.04
CA ARG A 494 -13.19 8.07 11.73
C ARG A 494 -13.93 7.38 10.59
N TRP A 495 -14.22 8.14 9.54
CA TRP A 495 -14.81 7.67 8.30
C TRP A 495 -13.87 7.96 7.12
N PRO A 496 -13.08 6.98 6.66
CA PRO A 496 -12.14 7.18 5.56
C PRO A 496 -12.84 7.64 4.29
N VAL A 497 -12.28 8.67 3.64
CA VAL A 497 -12.75 9.14 2.34
C VAL A 497 -11.99 8.42 1.24
N GLN A 498 -12.71 7.89 0.26
CA GLN A 498 -12.17 7.27 -0.94
C GLN A 498 -12.28 8.22 -2.12
N ILE A 499 -11.46 8.03 -3.15
CA ILE A 499 -11.63 8.73 -4.42
C ILE A 499 -12.35 7.84 -5.43
N GLU A 500 -13.21 8.44 -6.25
CA GLU A 500 -13.83 7.72 -7.36
C GLU A 500 -12.80 7.39 -8.44
N LYS A 501 -11.99 8.38 -8.84
CA LYS A 501 -10.91 8.23 -9.82
C LYS A 501 -9.64 8.96 -9.38
N ALA A 502 -8.47 8.44 -9.77
CA ALA A 502 -7.19 9.10 -9.53
C ALA A 502 -7.08 10.48 -10.19
N GLU A 503 -7.77 10.67 -11.33
CA GLU A 503 -7.85 11.94 -12.06
C GLU A 503 -8.64 13.03 -11.33
N ASP A 504 -9.50 12.64 -10.38
CA ASP A 504 -10.29 13.60 -9.58
C ASP A 504 -9.38 14.36 -8.59
N LEU A 505 -8.21 13.83 -8.27
CA LEU A 505 -7.29 14.46 -7.32
C LEU A 505 -6.56 15.64 -7.98
N PRO A 506 -6.63 16.84 -7.38
CA PRO A 506 -5.88 17.96 -7.88
C PRO A 506 -4.38 17.71 -7.61
N PRO A 507 -3.48 18.15 -8.51
CA PRO A 507 -2.05 18.01 -8.26
C PRO A 507 -1.64 18.82 -7.02
N PRO A 508 -0.50 18.48 -6.38
CA PRO A 508 0.15 19.27 -5.35
C PRO A 508 0.24 20.74 -5.73
N GLN A 509 0.16 21.63 -4.75
CA GLN A 509 0.13 23.07 -4.99
C GLN A 509 1.36 23.54 -5.78
N GLU A 510 2.50 22.91 -5.54
CA GLU A 510 3.78 23.19 -6.19
C GLU A 510 3.83 22.73 -7.65
N LEU A 511 2.94 21.82 -8.04
CA LEU A 511 2.76 21.36 -9.42
C LEU A 511 1.61 22.09 -10.14
N ARG A 512 0.84 22.93 -9.45
CA ARG A 512 -0.27 23.69 -10.06
C ARG A 512 0.27 24.89 -10.82
N GLY A 513 -0.17 25.03 -12.08
CA GLY A 513 0.08 26.24 -12.87
C GLY A 513 1.56 26.51 -13.15
N LEU A 514 2.34 25.45 -13.42
CA LEU A 514 3.74 25.59 -13.84
C LEU A 514 3.83 26.47 -15.10
N ASP A 515 4.77 27.44 -15.09
CA ASP A 515 5.02 28.29 -16.25
C ASP A 515 5.69 27.50 -17.40
N LEU A 516 5.63 28.06 -18.63
CA LEU A 516 6.17 27.37 -19.80
C LEU A 516 7.68 27.12 -19.67
N ASP A 517 8.44 28.07 -19.11
CA ASP A 517 9.88 27.94 -18.91
C ASP A 517 10.23 26.74 -18.02
N THR A 518 9.48 26.53 -16.93
CA THR A 518 9.63 25.38 -16.03
C THR A 518 9.25 24.08 -16.73
N LEU A 519 8.13 24.05 -17.46
CA LEU A 519 7.71 22.86 -18.21
C LEU A 519 8.74 22.46 -19.28
N ILE A 520 9.29 23.43 -20.03
CA ILE A 520 10.35 23.18 -21.00
C ILE A 520 11.58 22.62 -20.28
N HIS A 521 11.98 23.19 -19.13
CA HIS A 521 13.13 22.69 -18.39
C HIS A 521 12.94 21.25 -17.91
N ILE A 522 11.73 20.90 -17.45
CA ILE A 522 11.39 19.52 -17.05
C ILE A 522 11.43 18.58 -18.24
N LEU A 523 10.73 18.90 -19.33
CA LEU A 523 10.60 18.03 -20.50
C LEU A 523 11.92 17.83 -21.26
N THR A 524 12.85 18.76 -21.14
CA THR A 524 14.19 18.67 -21.76
C THR A 524 15.25 18.10 -20.82
N SER A 525 14.91 17.88 -19.55
CA SER A 525 15.82 17.30 -18.56
C SER A 525 15.77 15.77 -18.59
N ALA A 526 16.93 15.14 -18.51
CA ALA A 526 17.04 13.70 -18.28
C ALA A 526 16.93 13.32 -16.79
N ARG A 527 16.84 14.30 -15.88
CA ARG A 527 16.75 14.07 -14.43
C ARG A 527 15.29 13.81 -14.00
N PRO A 528 15.07 13.03 -12.92
CA PRO A 528 13.76 12.88 -12.28
C PRO A 528 13.06 14.23 -12.01
N LEU A 529 11.73 14.23 -12.16
CA LEU A 529 10.89 15.43 -12.04
C LEU A 529 11.12 16.18 -10.72
N HIS A 530 11.11 15.45 -9.61
CA HIS A 530 11.27 16.02 -8.27
C HIS A 530 12.61 16.73 -8.08
N LEU A 531 13.70 16.26 -8.71
CA LEU A 531 15.02 16.92 -8.65
C LEU A 531 15.05 18.21 -9.47
N VAL A 532 14.40 18.23 -10.63
CA VAL A 532 14.31 19.43 -11.48
C VAL A 532 13.51 20.50 -10.75
N LEU A 533 12.35 20.12 -10.19
CA LEU A 533 11.47 21.04 -9.48
C LEU A 533 12.07 21.54 -8.17
N ARG A 534 12.77 20.69 -7.40
CA ARG A 534 13.51 21.12 -6.21
C ARG A 534 14.45 22.27 -6.55
N LYS A 535 15.19 22.17 -7.66
CA LYS A 535 16.10 23.21 -8.12
C LYS A 535 15.36 24.50 -8.52
N VAL A 536 14.26 24.38 -9.25
CA VAL A 536 13.43 25.53 -9.67
C VAL A 536 12.84 26.25 -8.46
N LEU A 537 12.32 25.51 -7.48
CA LEU A 537 11.75 26.06 -6.26
C LEU A 537 12.81 26.74 -5.39
N GLN A 538 13.99 26.13 -5.21
CA GLN A 538 15.11 26.75 -4.50
C GLN A 538 15.56 28.08 -5.15
N GLN A 539 15.56 28.14 -6.49
CA GLN A 539 15.87 29.37 -7.23
C GLN A 539 14.83 30.47 -7.04
N ARG A 540 13.54 30.12 -6.84
CA ARG A 540 12.45 31.06 -6.56
C ARG A 540 12.44 31.55 -5.11
N SER A 541 12.89 30.73 -4.16
CA SER A 541 12.94 31.05 -2.73
C SER A 541 14.17 31.84 -2.30
N THR A 542 15.20 31.92 -3.12
CA THR A 542 16.37 32.77 -2.84
C THR A 542 15.98 34.23 -3.09
N PRO A 543 15.96 35.13 -2.09
CA PRO A 543 15.73 36.55 -2.36
C PRO A 543 16.76 36.99 -3.39
N GLN A 544 16.32 37.72 -4.42
CA GLN A 544 17.20 38.28 -5.44
C GLN A 544 18.39 38.94 -4.75
N GLN A 545 19.54 38.25 -4.73
CA GLN A 545 20.80 38.89 -4.43
C GLN A 545 20.92 40.02 -5.44
N GLU A 546 21.08 41.25 -4.93
CA GLU A 546 21.31 42.44 -5.73
C GLU A 546 22.16 42.08 -6.93
N VAL A 547 21.60 42.32 -8.10
CA VAL A 547 22.21 42.11 -9.39
C VAL A 547 23.59 42.76 -9.34
N ARG A 548 24.65 41.95 -9.21
CA ARG A 548 26.01 42.40 -9.57
C ARG A 548 25.87 42.84 -11.01
N GLU A 549 26.01 44.14 -11.25
CA GLU A 549 25.95 44.74 -12.58
C GLU A 549 26.89 43.98 -13.51
N THR A 550 26.32 43.09 -14.32
CA THR A 550 27.03 42.48 -15.43
C THR A 550 27.31 43.59 -16.44
N LEU A 551 28.56 44.06 -16.47
CA LEU A 551 29.13 45.07 -17.39
C LEU A 551 29.15 44.64 -18.88
N ASP A 552 28.43 43.58 -19.25
CA ASP A 552 28.41 43.02 -20.61
C ASP A 552 27.06 43.35 -21.31
N PRO A 553 27.05 44.27 -22.29
CA PRO A 553 25.84 44.69 -23.00
C PRO A 553 25.15 43.56 -23.77
N HIS A 554 25.86 42.50 -24.16
CA HIS A 554 25.26 41.35 -24.86
C HIS A 554 24.55 40.39 -23.91
N LYS A 555 24.85 40.42 -22.60
CA LYS A 555 24.11 39.67 -21.57
C LYS A 555 22.85 40.40 -21.07
N ARG A 556 22.66 41.66 -21.47
CA ARG A 556 21.48 42.48 -21.14
C ARG A 556 20.29 42.27 -22.09
N VAL A 557 20.48 41.61 -23.23
CA VAL A 557 19.39 41.32 -24.16
C VAL A 557 18.76 39.99 -23.78
N ASP A 558 17.54 40.02 -23.23
CA ASP A 558 16.76 38.80 -23.00
C ASP A 558 16.30 38.22 -24.35
N THR A 559 17.11 37.32 -24.91
CA THR A 559 16.82 36.71 -26.21
C THR A 559 15.67 35.69 -26.16
N ARG A 560 15.14 35.38 -24.96
CA ARG A 560 13.97 34.48 -24.80
C ARG A 560 12.71 35.05 -25.45
N ALA A 561 12.66 36.36 -25.70
CA ALA A 561 11.53 37.02 -26.34
C ALA A 561 11.44 36.78 -27.87
N PHE A 562 12.53 36.42 -28.55
CA PHE A 562 12.55 36.25 -30.00
C PHE A 562 11.80 34.98 -30.45
N LEU A 563 10.86 35.15 -31.39
CA LEU A 563 9.95 34.09 -31.86
C LEU A 563 10.68 32.80 -32.32
N ILE A 564 11.80 32.93 -33.04
CA ILE A 564 12.59 31.77 -33.53
C ILE A 564 13.26 31.00 -32.38
N GLN A 565 13.81 31.70 -31.37
CA GLN A 565 14.43 31.03 -30.22
C GLN A 565 13.36 30.34 -29.35
N ARG A 566 12.17 30.93 -29.25
CA ARG A 566 11.03 30.36 -28.54
C ARG A 566 10.49 29.10 -29.21
N ALA A 567 10.26 29.16 -30.52
CA ALA A 567 9.83 28.00 -31.31
C ALA A 567 10.82 26.83 -31.19
N ARG A 568 12.13 27.10 -31.17
CA ARG A 568 13.16 26.09 -30.91
C ARG A 568 13.06 25.46 -29.52
N ARG A 569 12.88 26.26 -28.47
CA ARG A 569 12.74 25.77 -27.09
C ARG A 569 11.49 24.92 -26.92
N VAL A 570 10.36 25.37 -27.48
CA VAL A 570 9.11 24.61 -27.46
C VAL A 570 9.27 23.30 -28.24
N ALA A 571 9.89 23.31 -29.42
CA ALA A 571 10.13 22.08 -30.19
C ALA A 571 10.93 21.02 -29.41
N TRP A 572 11.90 21.43 -28.58
CA TRP A 572 12.62 20.49 -27.71
C TRP A 572 11.72 19.90 -26.62
N ALA A 573 10.87 20.72 -26.02
CA ALA A 573 9.90 20.24 -25.03
C ALA A 573 8.85 19.30 -25.66
N LEU A 574 8.40 19.58 -26.88
CA LEU A 574 7.52 18.68 -27.64
C LEU A 574 8.18 17.33 -27.89
N ARG A 575 9.46 17.30 -28.28
CA ARG A 575 10.21 16.05 -28.44
C ARG A 575 10.37 15.27 -27.13
N GLY A 576 10.68 15.96 -26.03
CA GLY A 576 10.77 15.33 -24.71
C GLY A 576 9.42 14.75 -24.25
N LEU A 577 8.33 15.49 -24.49
CA LEU A 577 6.97 15.01 -24.23
C LEU A 577 6.64 13.77 -25.07
N ARG A 578 6.95 13.79 -26.37
CA ARG A 578 6.79 12.65 -27.26
C ARG A 578 7.55 11.44 -26.75
N GLN A 579 8.83 11.56 -26.44
CA GLN A 579 9.64 10.45 -25.90
C GLN A 579 9.03 9.85 -24.62
N ARG A 580 8.50 10.68 -23.72
CA ARG A 580 7.82 10.22 -22.49
C ARG A 580 6.51 9.46 -22.80
N LEU A 581 5.80 9.85 -23.85
CA LEU A 581 4.56 9.21 -24.29
C LEU A 581 4.81 7.94 -25.12
N GLU A 582 5.96 7.85 -25.79
CA GLU A 582 6.40 6.66 -26.52
C GLU A 582 6.90 5.56 -25.57
N ALA A 583 7.38 5.90 -24.37
CA ALA A 583 7.85 4.92 -23.39
C ALA A 583 6.70 3.99 -22.91
N PRO A 584 6.96 2.70 -22.61
CA PRO A 584 5.94 1.77 -22.13
C PRO A 584 5.20 2.28 -20.88
N VAL A 585 3.90 1.98 -20.81
CA VAL A 585 3.02 2.33 -19.68
C VAL A 585 2.36 1.05 -19.17
N TYR A 586 2.39 0.82 -17.86
CA TYR A 586 1.95 -0.46 -17.28
C TYR A 586 0.55 -0.44 -16.65
N THR A 587 0.00 0.75 -16.37
CA THR A 587 -1.31 0.89 -15.72
C THR A 587 -2.12 2.00 -16.39
N GLU A 588 -3.45 1.88 -16.39
CA GLU A 588 -4.35 2.95 -16.87
C GLU A 588 -4.17 4.25 -16.08
N ALA A 589 -3.89 4.14 -14.77
CA ALA A 589 -3.61 5.30 -13.92
C ALA A 589 -2.34 6.04 -14.35
N ALA A 590 -1.26 5.33 -14.69
CA ALA A 590 -0.04 5.93 -15.22
C ALA A 590 -0.27 6.59 -16.58
N LEU A 591 -1.09 5.99 -17.44
CA LEU A 591 -1.46 6.59 -18.74
C LEU A 591 -2.23 7.90 -18.54
N ALA A 592 -3.25 7.87 -17.68
CA ALA A 592 -4.03 9.05 -17.32
C ALA A 592 -3.16 10.15 -16.71
N TRP A 593 -2.21 9.81 -15.83
CA TRP A 593 -1.26 10.76 -15.26
C TRP A 593 -0.30 11.35 -16.30
N ARG A 594 0.23 10.55 -17.23
CA ARG A 594 1.10 11.05 -18.31
C ARG A 594 0.38 12.03 -19.24
N LEU A 595 -0.92 11.82 -19.47
CA LEU A 595 -1.73 12.64 -20.38
C LEU A 595 -2.37 13.87 -19.69
N GLY A 596 -2.95 13.67 -18.50
CA GLY A 596 -3.72 14.67 -17.76
C GLY A 596 -2.94 15.36 -16.64
N GLY A 597 -1.77 14.85 -16.26
CA GLY A 597 -0.98 15.35 -15.15
C GLY A 597 -0.31 16.71 -15.40
N PRO A 598 0.43 17.22 -14.40
CA PRO A 598 0.98 18.58 -14.39
C PRO A 598 2.07 18.83 -15.45
N VAL A 599 2.65 17.77 -16.01
CA VAL A 599 3.64 17.83 -17.10
C VAL A 599 3.11 17.13 -18.36
N GLY A 600 1.79 16.93 -18.45
CA GLY A 600 1.13 16.31 -19.59
C GLY A 600 0.87 17.29 -20.73
N PRO A 601 0.41 16.79 -21.90
CA PRO A 601 0.07 17.61 -23.06
C PRO A 601 -0.88 18.77 -22.76
N LEU A 602 -1.85 18.56 -21.87
CA LEU A 602 -2.85 19.58 -21.54
C LEU A 602 -2.31 20.68 -20.64
N ALA A 603 -1.33 20.36 -19.79
CA ALA A 603 -0.65 21.37 -18.99
C ALA A 603 0.24 22.24 -19.89
N LEU A 604 0.95 21.62 -20.84
CA LEU A 604 1.74 22.33 -21.82
C LEU A 604 0.89 23.23 -22.73
N ALA A 605 -0.25 22.74 -23.23
CA ALA A 605 -1.19 23.53 -24.01
C ALA A 605 -1.71 24.76 -23.26
N ARG A 606 -2.03 24.61 -21.96
CA ARG A 606 -2.42 25.75 -21.11
C ARG A 606 -1.28 26.74 -20.92
N ALA A 607 -0.07 26.28 -20.61
CA ALA A 607 1.09 27.15 -20.44
C ALA A 607 1.45 27.93 -21.71
N LEU A 608 1.33 27.30 -22.89
CA LEU A 608 1.51 27.97 -24.19
C LEU A 608 0.49 29.10 -24.41
N ARG A 609 -0.76 28.87 -24.01
CA ARG A 609 -1.83 29.89 -24.07
C ARG A 609 -1.62 31.01 -23.06
N ASP A 610 -1.25 30.67 -21.84
CA ASP A 610 -1.05 31.66 -20.79
C ASP A 610 0.15 32.55 -21.11
N GLU A 611 1.25 31.98 -21.61
CA GLU A 611 2.41 32.79 -22.01
C GLU A 611 2.09 33.72 -23.20
N THR A 612 1.30 33.27 -24.18
CA THR A 612 0.91 34.10 -25.32
C THR A 612 -0.08 35.20 -24.94
N ARG A 613 -0.83 35.02 -23.84
CA ARG A 613 -1.82 35.99 -23.33
C ARG A 613 -1.24 36.98 -22.30
N VAL A 614 -0.27 36.56 -21.48
CA VAL A 614 0.30 37.36 -20.39
C VAL A 614 1.29 38.42 -20.91
N SER A 615 0.94 39.69 -20.71
CA SER A 615 1.72 40.88 -21.07
C SER A 615 2.66 41.30 -19.93
N THR A 616 3.65 40.49 -19.58
CA THR A 616 4.61 40.83 -18.50
C THR A 616 5.88 41.53 -19.00
N ASN A 617 6.19 41.47 -20.29
CA ASN A 617 7.34 42.16 -20.86
C ASN A 617 6.91 43.46 -21.56
N ALA A 618 7.60 44.57 -21.27
CA ALA A 618 7.35 45.89 -21.86
C ALA A 618 7.45 45.92 -23.41
N SER A 619 8.17 44.97 -24.01
CA SER A 619 8.24 44.76 -25.46
C SER A 619 7.05 44.00 -26.05
N ARG A 620 6.32 43.20 -25.25
CA ARG A 620 5.14 42.41 -25.68
C ARG A 620 3.81 43.17 -25.53
N ALA A 621 3.76 44.24 -24.73
CA ALA A 621 2.59 45.11 -24.63
C ALA A 621 2.25 45.82 -25.97
N GLN A 622 3.19 45.84 -26.93
CA GLN A 622 3.05 46.47 -28.25
C GLN A 622 2.78 45.48 -29.40
N SER A 623 2.78 44.16 -29.18
CA SER A 623 2.49 43.17 -30.24
C SER A 623 0.98 43.04 -30.53
N ASP A 624 0.61 42.96 -31.81
CA ASP A 624 -0.78 42.86 -32.28
C ASP A 624 -1.45 41.61 -31.65
N PRO A 625 -2.66 41.75 -31.04
CA PRO A 625 -3.48 40.61 -30.64
C PRO A 625 -3.59 39.49 -31.69
N ARG A 626 -3.60 39.82 -32.99
CA ARG A 626 -3.64 38.84 -34.09
C ARG A 626 -2.36 38.03 -34.21
N GLU A 627 -1.19 38.66 -34.03
CA GLU A 627 0.10 37.96 -34.03
C GLU A 627 0.21 36.98 -32.86
N ARG A 628 -0.29 37.37 -31.68
CA ARG A 628 -0.31 36.51 -30.48
C ARG A 628 -1.26 35.32 -30.65
N ALA A 629 -2.43 35.55 -31.23
CA ALA A 629 -3.37 34.47 -31.58
C ALA A 629 -2.77 33.52 -32.63
N ALA A 630 -2.06 34.07 -33.63
CA ALA A 630 -1.36 33.28 -34.65
C ALA A 630 -0.25 32.41 -34.05
N GLU A 631 0.58 32.97 -33.17
CA GLU A 631 1.63 32.21 -32.46
C GLU A 631 1.03 31.10 -31.61
N CYS A 632 0.00 31.39 -30.82
CA CYS A 632 -0.69 30.41 -29.99
C CYS A 632 -1.27 29.27 -30.83
N ALA A 633 -2.00 29.61 -31.90
CA ALA A 633 -2.61 28.64 -32.80
C ALA A 633 -1.57 27.74 -33.48
N PHE A 634 -0.44 28.31 -33.91
CA PHE A 634 0.68 27.57 -34.49
C PHE A 634 1.26 26.57 -33.47
N LEU A 635 1.60 27.01 -32.26
CA LEU A 635 2.22 26.14 -31.24
C LEU A 635 1.28 25.02 -30.77
N LEU A 636 -0.03 25.29 -30.66
CA LEU A 636 -1.02 24.26 -30.35
C LEU A 636 -1.18 23.25 -31.50
N ALA A 637 -1.08 23.70 -32.75
CA ALA A 637 -1.09 22.79 -33.91
C ALA A 637 0.15 21.89 -33.96
N GLU A 638 1.34 22.43 -33.66
CA GLU A 638 2.57 21.64 -33.53
C GLU A 638 2.48 20.61 -32.41
N LEU A 639 1.91 20.98 -31.27
CA LEU A 639 1.65 20.05 -30.18
C LEU A 639 0.71 18.93 -30.62
N ALA A 640 -0.42 19.24 -31.27
CA ALA A 640 -1.34 18.23 -31.78
C ALA A 640 -0.69 17.28 -32.80
N LEU A 641 0.17 17.79 -33.68
CA LEU A 641 0.93 17.00 -34.64
C LEU A 641 1.95 16.06 -33.97
N GLU A 642 2.74 16.57 -33.02
CA GLU A 642 3.72 15.75 -32.32
C GLU A 642 3.06 14.63 -31.50
N LEU A 643 1.89 14.90 -30.90
CA LEU A 643 1.10 13.88 -30.20
C LEU A 643 0.53 12.83 -31.16
N ALA A 644 0.07 13.23 -32.34
CA ALA A 644 -0.43 12.33 -33.37
C ALA A 644 0.68 11.41 -33.94
N HIS A 645 1.94 11.84 -33.86
CA HIS A 645 3.09 11.06 -34.30
C HIS A 645 3.71 10.16 -33.21
N VAL A 646 3.18 10.16 -31.99
CA VAL A 646 3.65 9.26 -30.93
C VAL A 646 3.45 7.81 -31.36
N VAL A 647 4.52 7.02 -31.31
CA VAL A 647 4.48 5.56 -31.53
C VAL A 647 4.73 4.87 -30.19
N PRO A 648 3.69 4.40 -29.48
CA PRO A 648 3.87 3.77 -28.17
C PRO A 648 4.66 2.47 -28.29
N ALA A 649 5.71 2.34 -27.47
CA ALA A 649 6.46 1.10 -27.32
C ALA A 649 5.71 0.12 -26.42
N GLU A 650 5.80 -1.16 -26.76
CA GLU A 650 5.26 -2.26 -25.96
C GLU A 650 6.38 -2.97 -25.21
N ALA A 651 6.08 -3.42 -23.99
CA ALA A 651 6.93 -4.28 -23.19
C ALA A 651 6.06 -5.38 -22.56
N PRO A 652 6.65 -6.51 -22.14
CA PRO A 652 5.91 -7.54 -21.39
C PRO A 652 5.12 -6.91 -20.23
N GLY A 653 3.82 -7.19 -20.20
CA GLY A 653 2.93 -6.69 -19.16
C GLY A 653 2.59 -5.19 -19.21
N SER A 654 3.01 -4.45 -20.24
CA SER A 654 2.56 -3.07 -20.49
C SER A 654 1.17 -3.04 -21.13
N LEU A 655 0.52 -1.88 -21.10
CA LEU A 655 -0.70 -1.65 -21.88
C LEU A 655 -0.42 -1.84 -23.39
N PRO A 656 -1.39 -2.37 -24.16
CA PRO A 656 -1.26 -2.46 -25.62
C PRO A 656 -1.10 -1.08 -26.25
N ALA A 657 -0.27 -0.96 -27.28
CA ALA A 657 -0.04 0.31 -27.96
C ALA A 657 -1.33 0.89 -28.57
N ALA A 658 -2.27 0.03 -28.96
CA ALA A 658 -3.58 0.43 -29.45
C ALA A 658 -4.38 1.23 -28.39
N ARG A 659 -4.33 0.80 -27.13
CA ARG A 659 -5.01 1.47 -26.02
C ARG A 659 -4.39 2.82 -25.70
N VAL A 660 -3.05 2.91 -25.73
CA VAL A 660 -2.33 4.18 -25.56
C VAL A 660 -2.65 5.16 -26.69
N ARG A 661 -2.68 4.68 -27.94
CA ARG A 661 -3.08 5.48 -29.11
C ARG A 661 -4.51 6.01 -28.97
N GLU A 662 -5.46 5.18 -28.55
CA GLU A 662 -6.85 5.60 -28.34
C GLU A 662 -6.92 6.78 -27.35
N ALA A 663 -6.25 6.68 -26.19
CA ALA A 663 -6.23 7.75 -25.20
C ALA A 663 -5.55 9.04 -25.71
N LEU A 664 -4.49 8.92 -26.52
CA LEU A 664 -3.82 10.05 -27.16
C LEU A 664 -4.76 10.78 -28.14
N HIS A 665 -5.57 10.06 -28.90
CA HIS A 665 -6.49 10.66 -29.87
C HIS A 665 -7.45 11.66 -29.23
N GLU A 666 -8.03 11.33 -28.07
CA GLU A 666 -8.93 12.25 -27.36
C GLU A 666 -8.24 13.59 -27.02
N HIS A 667 -6.95 13.53 -26.68
CA HIS A 667 -6.13 14.69 -26.36
C HIS A 667 -5.75 15.48 -27.62
N VAL A 668 -5.41 14.80 -28.72
CA VAL A 668 -5.15 15.41 -30.04
C VAL A 668 -6.40 16.14 -30.56
N GLU A 669 -7.58 15.52 -30.46
CA GLU A 669 -8.84 16.14 -30.87
C GLU A 669 -9.17 17.38 -30.03
N ARG A 670 -8.91 17.33 -28.72
CA ARG A 670 -9.14 18.47 -27.84
C ARG A 670 -8.20 19.64 -28.14
N ILE A 671 -6.89 19.39 -28.20
CA ILE A 671 -5.89 20.41 -28.49
C ILE A 671 -6.10 20.97 -29.90
N GLY A 672 -6.45 20.13 -30.88
CA GLY A 672 -6.73 20.56 -32.24
C GLY A 672 -7.95 21.49 -32.34
N ARG A 673 -9.01 21.22 -31.56
CA ARG A 673 -10.16 22.14 -31.45
C ARG A 673 -9.77 23.48 -30.84
N GLU A 674 -8.91 23.49 -29.83
CA GLU A 674 -8.37 24.72 -29.23
C GLU A 674 -7.52 25.51 -30.24
N ALA A 675 -6.62 24.83 -30.97
CA ALA A 675 -5.80 25.46 -32.01
C ALA A 675 -6.64 26.12 -33.11
N LEU A 676 -7.68 25.44 -33.60
CA LEU A 676 -8.61 25.97 -34.59
C LEU A 676 -9.43 27.17 -34.07
N ALA A 677 -9.75 27.20 -32.78
CA ALA A 677 -10.45 28.33 -32.17
C ALA A 677 -9.57 29.58 -32.11
N GLU A 678 -8.30 29.44 -31.70
CA GLU A 678 -7.32 30.55 -31.69
C GLU A 678 -7.00 31.03 -33.11
N ALA A 679 -6.90 30.11 -34.08
CA ALA A 679 -6.62 30.44 -35.49
C ALA A 679 -7.67 31.35 -36.13
N ARG A 680 -8.93 31.38 -35.64
CA ARG A 680 -9.97 32.27 -36.19
C ARG A 680 -9.61 33.75 -36.08
N ASN A 681 -8.74 34.10 -35.15
CA ASN A 681 -8.28 35.46 -34.91
C ASN A 681 -6.89 35.75 -35.52
N ALA A 682 -6.31 34.78 -36.24
CA ALA A 682 -4.99 34.86 -36.84
C ALA A 682 -5.05 35.27 -38.33
N GLU A 683 -3.89 35.51 -38.93
CA GLU A 683 -3.76 35.74 -40.37
C GLU A 683 -4.15 34.50 -41.20
N GLU A 684 -4.52 34.73 -42.45
CA GLU A 684 -5.05 33.68 -43.35
C GLU A 684 -4.03 32.56 -43.62
N GLY A 685 -2.74 32.90 -43.73
CA GLY A 685 -1.66 31.93 -43.94
C GLY A 685 -1.49 30.96 -42.76
N ILE A 686 -1.49 31.47 -41.52
CA ILE A 686 -1.43 30.65 -40.31
C ILE A 686 -2.72 29.84 -40.13
N THR A 687 -3.87 30.42 -40.45
CA THR A 687 -5.15 29.71 -40.43
C THR A 687 -5.15 28.51 -41.37
N ALA A 688 -4.63 28.68 -42.60
CA ALA A 688 -4.49 27.60 -43.57
C ALA A 688 -3.51 26.52 -43.09
N TYR A 689 -2.38 26.93 -42.50
CA TYR A 689 -1.42 26.01 -41.88
C TYR A 689 -2.06 25.17 -40.78
N VAL A 690 -2.69 25.81 -39.79
CA VAL A 690 -3.31 25.14 -38.64
C VAL A 690 -4.40 24.17 -39.12
N ARG A 691 -5.24 24.55 -40.09
CA ARG A 691 -6.24 23.63 -40.66
C ARG A 691 -5.60 22.40 -41.29
N LYS A 692 -4.51 22.57 -42.05
CA LYS A 692 -3.80 21.46 -42.69
C LYS A 692 -3.13 20.55 -41.64
N ALA A 693 -2.46 21.15 -40.65
CA ALA A 693 -1.81 20.44 -39.55
C ALA A 693 -2.81 19.61 -38.74
N ILE A 694 -3.93 20.21 -38.32
CA ILE A 694 -4.96 19.52 -37.54
C ILE A 694 -5.67 18.45 -38.38
N ALA A 695 -5.95 18.70 -39.66
CA ALA A 695 -6.50 17.68 -40.55
C ALA A 695 -5.56 16.46 -40.67
N HIS A 696 -4.25 16.70 -40.77
CA HIS A 696 -3.26 15.61 -40.78
C HIS A 696 -3.20 14.87 -39.44
N ALA A 697 -3.16 15.60 -38.33
CA ALA A 697 -3.18 15.02 -36.98
C ALA A 697 -4.42 14.15 -36.76
N TRP A 698 -5.61 14.56 -37.22
CA TRP A 698 -6.84 13.77 -37.10
C TRP A 698 -6.93 12.62 -38.11
N ALA A 699 -6.30 12.74 -39.28
CA ALA A 699 -6.28 11.67 -40.30
C ALA A 699 -5.33 10.51 -39.93
N SER A 700 -4.30 10.77 -39.12
CA SER A 700 -3.38 9.73 -38.60
C SER A 700 -4.06 8.57 -37.87
N ARG A 701 -5.36 8.71 -37.56
CA ARG A 701 -6.29 7.71 -37.03
C ARG A 701 -6.36 6.40 -37.84
N GLY A 702 -5.99 6.41 -39.12
CA GLY A 702 -6.16 5.27 -40.04
C GLY A 702 -4.89 4.58 -40.56
N GLU A 703 -3.70 5.21 -40.51
CA GLU A 703 -2.50 4.72 -41.22
C GLU A 703 -1.54 3.88 -40.37
N GLN A 704 -1.72 3.80 -39.05
CA GLN A 704 -0.81 3.07 -38.14
C GLN A 704 -1.36 1.73 -37.62
N VAL A 705 -2.43 1.21 -38.23
CA VAL A 705 -3.03 -0.10 -37.92
C VAL A 705 -2.58 -1.19 -38.92
N ALA A 706 -1.75 -0.85 -39.90
CA ALA A 706 -1.24 -1.77 -40.92
C ALA A 706 0.14 -2.34 -40.55
#